data_AF-A0A815GJB3-F1
#
_entry.id   AF-A0A815GJB3-F1
#
_cell.length_a   1.000
_cell.length_b   1.000
_cell.length_c   1.000
_cell.angle_alpha   90.00
_cell.angle_beta   90.00
_cell.angle_gamma   90.00
#
_symmetry.space_group_name_H-M   'P 1'
#
loop_
_entity.id
_entity.type
_entity.pdbx_description
1 polymer ?
#
loop_
_entity_poly.entity_id
_entity_poly.type
_entity_poly.pdbx_seq_one_letter_code
_entity_poly.pdbx_strand_id
1 'polypeptide(L)'
;MPQVTKFKRAWLSRRDDNGDELNLWLKQGSKETTFQCTLCKTSDLDCANQEYSAIYQHMNTKNHKANKNSLKDNSLLAIRTLKPQTVSIANDNNSGILVIDNSQNSTLLPFNDQITKAEIVWALTVARRGFTYNSCDGIGEVFKSMFPDSKIAQQFNMQSKKISYVMSHGIGPYFHRELVKKIKSREKFVLCIDEQTNNQSKKQLDLLVKFWSNDDGLVVTRYYKSILLGHAQASVLQSAICDAFKTDGINLKRLLMLGRDNPSVNITLENLIDQKLKKLGSGLLFLGSCNLHVVHNGFKAGLSSTSWYVENVCTDIYSWFKQSPARKEDLADVINDFGDVVEKTLLYFTITRWVLLGKVISRVLELWDPLNEYFLNFLPRIQKSQLNKNEKYEKIKSNLTSNVVKIRLQFVLFLCENIFDRFLTWFQQEEPLIHLLYRELSELFYLILAQFLKYDFIVGKSGGDLCDIDFKLNEKQLNSKNIRIGICKNITYFFIFVLIETLSFKGERTRKQLNALTQQEREDFFKDIRNIYHGISKYFKLNLPLKNSFIRDLQILHPSMKNAQDVDQIIRVARGVPDLLIDNEIDYLRNEWLAYCIEVIDPKWIIKNKQTDSSGHEHITYHRIDFYWNNIFEITTTNGRPKYPVLTKLIKNILIISHGNADVERGFSINENIISSNRSLLSQLSINSLRTTYDTVKNSNGGYSHNVCACLTI
;
A
#
# COMPACT_ATOMS: atom_id res chain seq x y z
N MET A 1 -8.95 -67.10 -25.61
CA MET A 1 -8.99 -66.44 -24.28
C MET A 1 -9.83 -65.18 -24.41
N PRO A 2 -10.83 -64.93 -23.55
CA PRO A 2 -11.55 -63.66 -23.59
C PRO A 2 -10.58 -62.51 -23.28
N GLN A 3 -10.59 -61.46 -24.10
CA GLN A 3 -9.80 -60.25 -23.85
C GLN A 3 -10.31 -59.59 -22.57
N VAL A 4 -9.45 -59.49 -21.56
CA VAL A 4 -9.74 -58.78 -20.32
C VAL A 4 -9.62 -57.28 -20.56
N THR A 5 -10.68 -56.52 -20.27
CA THR A 5 -10.70 -55.08 -20.55
C THR A 5 -9.97 -54.28 -19.47
N LYS A 6 -8.92 -53.57 -19.89
CA LYS A 6 -8.17 -52.64 -19.05
C LYS A 6 -8.86 -51.28 -18.95
N PHE A 7 -8.63 -50.57 -17.86
CA PHE A 7 -9.07 -49.20 -17.66
C PHE A 7 -8.52 -48.28 -18.76
N LYS A 8 -9.41 -47.57 -19.47
CA LYS A 8 -9.03 -46.66 -20.55
C LYS A 8 -9.09 -45.21 -20.05
N ARG A 9 -7.98 -44.46 -20.11
CA ARG A 9 -7.94 -43.03 -19.74
C ARG A 9 -8.98 -42.17 -20.47
N ALA A 10 -9.36 -42.55 -21.69
CA ALA A 10 -10.41 -41.87 -22.45
C ALA A 10 -11.78 -41.85 -21.74
N TRP A 11 -12.03 -42.74 -20.77
CA TRP A 11 -13.26 -42.72 -19.97
C TRP A 11 -13.33 -41.52 -19.01
N LEU A 12 -12.19 -40.94 -18.62
CA LEU A 12 -12.12 -39.78 -17.74
C LEU A 12 -12.72 -38.51 -18.36
N SER A 13 -12.74 -38.43 -19.69
CA SER A 13 -13.30 -37.30 -20.44
C SER A 13 -14.77 -37.49 -20.83
N ARG A 14 -15.38 -38.64 -20.47
CA ARG A 14 -16.83 -38.83 -20.64
C ARG A 14 -17.59 -38.00 -19.62
N ARG A 15 -18.87 -37.73 -19.91
CA ARG A 15 -19.77 -37.01 -19.01
C ARG A 15 -20.78 -37.97 -18.40
N ASP A 16 -21.13 -37.74 -17.14
CA ASP A 16 -22.25 -38.42 -16.51
C ASP A 16 -23.59 -37.74 -16.85
N ASP A 17 -24.69 -38.31 -16.33
CA ASP A 17 -26.06 -37.87 -16.62
C ASP A 17 -26.34 -36.40 -16.24
N ASN A 18 -25.47 -35.76 -15.46
CA ASN A 18 -25.57 -34.34 -15.08
C ASN A 18 -24.67 -33.42 -15.94
N GLY A 19 -23.96 -33.96 -16.93
CA GLY A 19 -23.06 -33.22 -17.79
C GLY A 19 -21.66 -32.99 -17.22
N ASP A 20 -21.30 -33.56 -16.07
CA ASP A 20 -19.98 -33.41 -15.44
C ASP A 20 -18.97 -34.42 -16.00
N GLU A 21 -17.71 -34.02 -16.19
CA GLU A 21 -16.65 -34.95 -16.62
C GLU A 21 -16.31 -35.98 -15.53
N LEU A 22 -16.13 -37.24 -15.91
CA LEU A 22 -15.88 -38.32 -14.95
C LEU A 22 -14.54 -38.16 -14.21
N ASN A 23 -13.56 -37.44 -14.76
CA ASN A 23 -12.27 -37.15 -14.11
C ASN A 23 -12.40 -36.48 -12.73
N LEU A 24 -13.55 -35.87 -12.42
CA LEU A 24 -13.83 -35.24 -11.14
C LEU A 24 -13.91 -36.25 -10.00
N TRP A 25 -14.29 -37.50 -10.29
CA TRP A 25 -14.49 -38.52 -9.27
C TRP A 25 -13.91 -39.90 -9.59
N LEU A 26 -13.66 -40.20 -10.86
CA LEU A 26 -13.15 -41.47 -11.33
C LEU A 26 -11.62 -41.44 -11.45
N LYS A 27 -10.95 -42.43 -10.89
CA LYS A 27 -9.51 -42.65 -11.03
C LYS A 27 -9.22 -44.09 -11.43
N GLN A 28 -8.06 -44.33 -12.05
CA GLN A 28 -7.55 -45.68 -12.25
C GLN A 28 -7.23 -46.31 -10.88
N GLY A 29 -7.63 -47.57 -10.68
CA GLY A 29 -7.36 -48.32 -9.47
C GLY A 29 -5.95 -48.91 -9.42
N SER A 30 -5.67 -49.71 -8.39
CA SER A 30 -4.34 -50.30 -8.18
C SER A 30 -3.92 -51.27 -9.28
N LYS A 31 -4.87 -51.92 -9.95
CA LYS A 31 -4.66 -52.82 -11.10
C LYS A 31 -5.14 -52.18 -12.39
N GLU A 32 -4.53 -52.57 -13.51
CA GLU A 32 -4.93 -52.10 -14.84
C GLU A 32 -6.38 -52.43 -15.21
N THR A 33 -7.04 -53.36 -14.52
CA THR A 33 -8.44 -53.73 -14.73
C THR A 33 -9.39 -53.11 -13.71
N THR A 34 -8.93 -52.18 -12.88
CA THR A 34 -9.72 -51.62 -11.78
C THR A 34 -9.83 -50.09 -11.84
N PHE A 35 -10.86 -49.54 -11.18
CA PHE A 35 -11.08 -48.12 -11.01
C PHE A 35 -11.49 -47.76 -9.57
N GLN A 36 -11.28 -46.51 -9.19
CA GLN A 36 -11.61 -45.96 -7.88
C GLN A 36 -12.57 -44.78 -8.02
N CYS A 37 -13.46 -44.64 -7.04
CA CYS A 37 -14.37 -43.49 -6.94
C CYS A 37 -14.01 -42.66 -5.71
N THR A 38 -13.59 -41.42 -5.91
CA THR A 38 -13.25 -40.50 -4.81
C THR A 38 -14.48 -40.02 -4.05
N LEU A 39 -15.66 -40.01 -4.69
CA LEU A 39 -16.93 -39.64 -4.05
C LEU A 39 -17.44 -40.71 -3.09
N CYS A 40 -17.36 -41.98 -3.50
CA CYS A 40 -17.83 -43.10 -2.68
C CYS A 40 -16.76 -43.63 -1.71
N LYS A 41 -15.51 -43.13 -1.80
CA LYS A 41 -14.33 -43.61 -1.06
C LYS A 41 -14.13 -45.14 -1.18
N THR A 42 -14.57 -45.73 -2.29
CA THR A 42 -14.43 -47.17 -2.57
C THR A 42 -13.11 -47.47 -3.26
N SER A 43 -12.33 -48.38 -2.69
CA SER A 43 -11.08 -48.88 -3.27
C SER A 43 -11.31 -50.02 -4.26
N ASP A 44 -10.74 -49.88 -5.46
CA ASP A 44 -10.53 -50.91 -6.50
C ASP A 44 -11.75 -51.73 -6.93
N LEU A 45 -12.65 -51.09 -7.67
CA LEU A 45 -13.77 -51.72 -8.38
C LEU A 45 -13.29 -52.30 -9.73
N ASP A 46 -13.75 -53.49 -10.09
CA ASP A 46 -13.30 -54.20 -11.30
C ASP A 46 -14.08 -53.78 -12.56
N CYS A 47 -13.37 -53.56 -13.66
CA CYS A 47 -13.94 -53.33 -14.99
C CYS A 47 -13.54 -54.40 -16.02
N ALA A 48 -12.80 -55.45 -15.61
CA ALA A 48 -12.27 -56.53 -16.45
C ALA A 48 -13.29 -57.14 -17.42
N ASN A 49 -14.51 -57.39 -16.92
CA ASN A 49 -15.55 -58.15 -17.63
C ASN A 49 -16.73 -57.29 -18.14
N GLN A 50 -16.77 -56.00 -17.79
CA GLN A 50 -17.92 -55.12 -18.04
C GLN A 50 -17.54 -53.79 -18.70
N GLU A 51 -16.25 -53.57 -18.98
CA GLU A 51 -15.73 -52.36 -19.59
C GLU A 51 -16.24 -51.08 -18.89
N TYR A 52 -16.66 -50.07 -19.68
CA TYR A 52 -17.27 -48.84 -19.18
C TYR A 52 -18.61 -49.06 -18.47
N SER A 53 -19.30 -50.18 -18.73
CA SER A 53 -20.59 -50.47 -18.10
C SER A 53 -20.47 -50.58 -16.57
N ALA A 54 -19.35 -51.09 -16.05
CA ALA A 54 -19.09 -51.12 -14.61
C ALA A 54 -19.06 -49.71 -13.98
N ILE A 55 -18.49 -48.73 -14.70
CA ILE A 55 -18.43 -47.33 -14.27
C ILE A 55 -19.82 -46.71 -14.34
N TYR A 56 -20.57 -47.00 -15.41
CA TYR A 56 -21.96 -46.53 -15.59
C TYR A 56 -22.92 -47.09 -14.53
N GLN A 57 -22.76 -48.35 -14.14
CA GLN A 57 -23.51 -48.95 -13.05
C GLN A 57 -23.13 -48.33 -11.71
N HIS A 58 -21.83 -48.13 -11.46
CA HIS A 58 -21.34 -47.50 -10.23
C HIS A 58 -21.90 -46.08 -10.04
N MET A 59 -21.84 -45.22 -11.07
CA MET A 59 -22.38 -43.84 -10.98
C MET A 59 -23.89 -43.82 -10.72
N ASN A 60 -24.58 -44.90 -11.09
CA ASN A 60 -26.02 -45.04 -10.89
C ASN A 60 -26.42 -45.64 -9.53
N THR A 61 -25.46 -46.04 -8.70
CA THR A 61 -25.74 -46.55 -7.34
C THR A 61 -26.34 -45.46 -6.45
N LYS A 62 -27.23 -45.85 -5.52
CA LYS A 62 -27.85 -44.93 -4.55
C LYS A 62 -26.81 -44.15 -3.73
N ASN A 63 -25.73 -44.81 -3.32
CA ASN A 63 -24.65 -44.19 -2.55
C ASN A 63 -23.91 -43.11 -3.37
N HIS A 64 -23.60 -43.39 -4.64
CA HIS A 64 -22.94 -42.42 -5.51
C HIS A 64 -23.81 -41.19 -5.75
N LYS A 65 -25.10 -41.38 -6.08
CA LYS A 65 -26.06 -40.28 -6.30
C LYS A 65 -26.24 -39.43 -5.03
N ALA A 66 -26.32 -40.05 -3.86
CA ALA A 66 -26.44 -39.34 -2.58
C ALA A 66 -25.20 -38.46 -2.28
N ASN A 67 -24.00 -39.03 -2.41
CA ASN A 67 -22.74 -38.29 -2.18
C ASN A 67 -22.58 -37.13 -3.16
N LYS A 68 -22.95 -37.35 -4.44
CA LYS A 68 -22.89 -36.31 -5.48
C LYS A 68 -23.89 -35.17 -5.25
N ASN A 69 -25.11 -35.47 -4.80
CA ASN A 69 -26.12 -34.45 -4.49
C ASN A 69 -25.71 -33.59 -3.27
N SER A 70 -25.09 -34.18 -2.23
CA SER A 70 -24.60 -33.40 -1.07
C SER A 70 -23.52 -32.37 -1.43
N LEU A 71 -22.71 -32.63 -2.46
CA LEU A 71 -21.73 -31.69 -2.99
C LEU A 71 -22.38 -30.53 -3.76
N LYS A 72 -23.47 -30.78 -4.48
CA LYS A 72 -24.26 -29.73 -5.15
C LYS A 72 -24.99 -28.83 -4.15
N ASP A 73 -25.55 -29.40 -3.08
CA ASP A 73 -26.21 -28.61 -2.04
C ASP A 73 -25.23 -27.74 -1.24
N ASN A 74 -24.02 -28.25 -0.95
CA ASN A 74 -22.95 -27.45 -0.32
C ASN A 74 -22.40 -26.33 -1.22
N SER A 75 -22.50 -26.47 -2.55
CA SER A 75 -22.08 -25.42 -3.49
C SER A 75 -23.18 -24.39 -3.80
N LEU A 76 -24.46 -24.78 -3.72
CA LEU A 76 -25.60 -23.87 -3.87
C LEU A 76 -25.90 -23.04 -2.61
N LEU A 77 -25.58 -23.54 -1.42
CA LEU A 77 -25.69 -22.79 -0.16
C LEU A 77 -24.66 -21.66 -0.02
N ALA A 78 -23.61 -21.63 -0.86
CA ALA A 78 -22.63 -20.55 -0.92
C ALA A 78 -23.09 -19.31 -1.73
N ILE A 79 -24.26 -19.35 -2.40
CA ILE A 79 -24.73 -18.30 -3.34
C ILE A 79 -26.01 -17.57 -2.84
N ARG A 80 -26.35 -17.62 -1.55
CA ARG A 80 -27.33 -16.68 -0.96
C ARG A 80 -26.61 -15.60 -0.15
N THR A 81 -26.31 -14.52 -0.86
CA THR A 81 -25.84 -13.22 -0.38
C THR A 81 -26.73 -12.67 0.74
N LEU A 82 -26.17 -12.50 1.93
CA LEU A 82 -26.71 -11.60 2.96
C LEU A 82 -26.39 -10.17 2.55
N LYS A 83 -27.42 -9.36 2.24
CA LYS A 83 -27.31 -7.90 2.25
C LYS A 83 -27.02 -7.42 3.68
N PRO A 84 -26.17 -6.41 3.89
CA PRO A 84 -25.94 -5.88 5.23
C PRO A 84 -27.16 -5.07 5.68
N GLN A 85 -27.81 -5.51 6.76
CA GLN A 85 -28.65 -4.62 7.55
C GLN A 85 -27.77 -3.78 8.48
N THR A 86 -28.14 -2.51 8.57
CA THR A 86 -27.52 -1.41 9.32
C THR A 86 -27.19 -1.76 10.77
N VAL A 87 -25.94 -1.55 11.18
CA VAL A 87 -25.52 -1.59 12.59
C VAL A 87 -25.66 -0.19 13.17
N SER A 88 -26.55 -0.02 14.14
CA SER A 88 -26.54 1.12 15.06
C SER A 88 -25.44 0.91 16.11
N ILE A 89 -24.57 1.91 16.25
CA ILE A 89 -23.50 1.93 17.26
C ILE A 89 -24.07 2.54 18.54
N ALA A 90 -24.05 1.78 19.64
CA ALA A 90 -24.09 2.35 20.98
C ALA A 90 -22.66 2.42 21.52
N ASN A 91 -22.26 3.60 21.98
CA ASN A 91 -21.01 3.86 22.67
C ASN A 91 -20.97 3.10 24.01
N ASP A 92 -19.92 2.33 24.27
CA ASP A 92 -19.17 2.46 25.53
C ASP A 92 -17.86 1.65 25.54
N ASN A 93 -17.00 2.10 26.44
CA ASN A 93 -15.54 1.91 26.50
C ASN A 93 -15.03 0.48 26.72
N ASN A 94 -13.83 0.23 26.16
CA ASN A 94 -12.79 -0.71 26.62
C ASN A 94 -13.21 -2.12 27.08
N SER A 95 -13.24 -3.07 26.14
CA SER A 95 -12.63 -4.41 26.17
C SER A 95 -13.35 -5.30 25.16
N GLY A 96 -12.70 -5.58 24.02
CA GLY A 96 -13.30 -6.34 22.93
C GLY A 96 -13.39 -7.84 23.25
N ILE A 97 -14.40 -8.23 24.03
CA ILE A 97 -14.87 -9.62 24.08
C ILE A 97 -15.83 -9.80 22.90
N LEU A 98 -15.44 -10.64 21.94
CA LEU A 98 -16.29 -11.11 20.86
C LEU A 98 -17.29 -12.13 21.41
N VAL A 99 -18.52 -11.69 21.66
CA VAL A 99 -19.65 -12.62 21.82
C VAL A 99 -20.10 -13.02 20.41
N ILE A 100 -19.84 -14.28 20.04
CA ILE A 100 -20.36 -14.88 18.82
C ILE A 100 -21.76 -15.38 19.12
N ASP A 101 -22.77 -14.67 18.63
CA ASP A 101 -24.15 -15.16 18.67
C ASP A 101 -24.34 -16.24 17.60
N ASN A 102 -24.41 -17.50 18.05
CA ASN A 102 -24.64 -18.66 17.21
C ASN A 102 -26.14 -18.88 17.03
N SER A 103 -26.76 -18.14 16.13
CA SER A 103 -28.05 -18.55 15.59
C SER A 103 -28.09 -18.36 14.07
N GLN A 104 -27.86 -19.46 13.33
CA GLN A 104 -28.67 -19.90 12.20
C GLN A 104 -28.06 -21.15 11.51
N ASN A 105 -28.84 -22.24 11.54
CA ASN A 105 -28.80 -23.45 10.71
C ASN A 105 -27.50 -23.74 9.92
N SER A 106 -26.46 -24.22 10.62
CA SER A 106 -25.31 -24.87 9.98
C SER A 106 -25.50 -26.38 10.00
N THR A 107 -25.50 -27.03 8.84
CA THR A 107 -25.18 -28.46 8.73
C THR A 107 -23.87 -28.68 9.48
N LEU A 108 -23.89 -29.47 10.56
CA LEU A 108 -22.71 -29.73 11.38
C LEU A 108 -21.60 -30.31 10.49
N LEU A 109 -20.49 -29.58 10.37
CA LEU A 109 -19.30 -30.08 9.68
C LEU A 109 -18.89 -31.44 10.28
N PRO A 110 -18.46 -32.43 9.48
CA PRO A 110 -17.85 -33.65 9.99
C PRO A 110 -16.77 -33.32 11.03
N PHE A 111 -16.65 -34.13 12.08
CA PHE A 111 -15.75 -33.83 13.20
C PHE A 111 -14.29 -33.58 12.76
N ASN A 112 -13.80 -34.34 11.78
CA ASN A 112 -12.46 -34.13 11.18
C ASN A 112 -12.32 -32.78 10.47
N ASP A 113 -13.39 -32.29 9.85
CA ASP A 113 -13.39 -30.99 9.18
C ASP A 113 -13.40 -29.86 10.21
N GLN A 114 -13.98 -30.08 11.39
CA GLN A 114 -13.89 -29.14 12.51
C GLN A 114 -12.45 -29.05 13.08
N ILE A 115 -11.70 -30.16 13.10
CA ILE A 115 -10.27 -30.15 13.48
C ILE A 115 -9.46 -29.41 12.41
N THR A 116 -9.66 -29.75 11.14
CA THR A 116 -9.01 -29.05 10.01
C THR A 116 -9.32 -27.56 10.03
N LYS A 117 -10.56 -27.19 10.37
CA LYS A 117 -10.99 -25.79 10.55
C LYS A 117 -10.14 -25.08 11.59
N ALA A 118 -9.97 -25.68 12.77
CA ALA A 118 -9.16 -25.12 13.84
C ALA A 118 -7.68 -24.96 13.41
N GLU A 119 -7.15 -25.96 12.72
CA GLU A 119 -5.80 -25.94 12.17
C GLU A 119 -5.58 -24.83 11.12
N ILE A 120 -6.55 -24.62 10.24
CA ILE A 120 -6.55 -23.51 9.27
C ILE A 120 -6.62 -22.17 10.01
N VAL A 121 -7.49 -22.01 11.00
CA VAL A 121 -7.57 -20.78 11.81
C VAL A 121 -6.20 -20.45 12.42
N TRP A 122 -5.53 -21.45 12.97
CA TRP A 122 -4.18 -21.28 13.51
C TRP A 122 -3.18 -20.90 12.40
N ALA A 123 -3.23 -21.55 11.25
CA ALA A 123 -2.35 -21.24 10.13
C ALA A 123 -2.50 -19.79 9.63
N LEU A 124 -3.74 -19.32 9.48
CA LEU A 124 -4.03 -17.93 9.13
C LEU A 124 -3.53 -16.97 10.20
N THR A 125 -3.62 -17.35 11.48
CA THR A 125 -3.11 -16.57 12.61
C THR A 125 -1.59 -16.45 12.55
N VAL A 126 -0.89 -17.57 12.31
CA VAL A 126 0.57 -17.60 12.13
C VAL A 126 1.01 -16.62 11.04
N ALA A 127 0.34 -16.63 9.89
CA ALA A 127 0.64 -15.68 8.81
C ALA A 127 0.37 -14.23 9.24
N ARG A 128 -0.84 -13.94 9.75
CA ARG A 128 -1.30 -12.57 10.05
C ARG A 128 -0.55 -11.90 11.21
N ARG A 129 -0.09 -12.69 12.18
CA ARG A 129 0.65 -12.21 13.36
C ARG A 129 2.17 -12.32 13.21
N GLY A 130 2.65 -12.95 12.13
CA GLY A 130 4.09 -13.09 11.88
C GLY A 130 4.77 -14.10 12.79
N PHE A 131 4.04 -15.12 13.27
CA PHE A 131 4.64 -16.17 14.08
C PHE A 131 5.59 -17.05 13.25
N THR A 132 6.66 -17.55 13.88
CA THR A 132 7.60 -18.48 13.24
C THR A 132 6.95 -19.87 13.15
N TYR A 133 7.39 -20.71 12.20
CA TYR A 133 6.88 -22.08 12.15
C TYR A 133 7.23 -22.89 13.40
N ASN A 134 8.39 -22.63 14.00
CA ASN A 134 8.83 -23.27 15.24
C ASN A 134 7.93 -22.92 16.44
N SER A 135 7.24 -21.78 16.42
CA SER A 135 6.27 -21.44 17.47
C SER A 135 5.06 -22.38 17.52
N CYS A 136 4.85 -23.20 16.47
CA CYS A 136 3.80 -24.21 16.45
C CYS A 136 4.23 -25.50 17.18
N ASP A 137 5.52 -25.71 17.42
CA ASP A 137 5.96 -26.93 18.11
C ASP A 137 5.48 -26.93 19.56
N GLY A 138 4.76 -27.98 19.96
CA GLY A 138 4.16 -28.10 21.30
C GLY A 138 2.81 -27.39 21.48
N ILE A 139 2.32 -26.62 20.50
CA ILE A 139 1.07 -25.85 20.67
C ILE A 139 -0.17 -26.74 20.88
N GLY A 140 -0.18 -27.93 20.30
CA GLY A 140 -1.26 -28.90 20.50
C GLY A 140 -1.39 -29.34 21.97
N GLU A 141 -0.27 -29.54 22.66
CA GLU A 141 -0.27 -29.90 24.08
C GLU A 141 -0.73 -28.73 24.96
N VAL A 142 -0.38 -27.50 24.57
CA VAL A 142 -0.90 -26.29 25.22
C VAL A 142 -2.42 -26.22 25.08
N PHE A 143 -2.97 -26.42 23.87
CA PHE A 143 -4.43 -26.40 23.68
C PHE A 143 -5.16 -27.52 24.41
N LYS A 144 -4.58 -28.73 24.47
CA LYS A 144 -5.11 -29.83 25.30
C LYS A 144 -5.21 -29.47 26.77
N SER A 145 -4.21 -28.76 27.28
CA SER A 145 -4.14 -28.34 28.68
C SER A 145 -5.07 -27.15 28.98
N MET A 146 -5.18 -26.21 28.06
CA MET A 146 -6.06 -25.04 28.19
C MET A 146 -7.55 -25.40 28.04
N PHE A 147 -7.87 -26.40 27.21
CA PHE A 147 -9.24 -26.77 26.85
C PHE A 147 -9.46 -28.30 27.00
N PRO A 148 -9.40 -28.83 28.24
CA PRO A 148 -9.50 -30.27 28.49
C PRO A 148 -10.86 -30.87 28.08
N ASP A 149 -11.91 -30.06 28.03
CA ASP A 149 -13.28 -30.41 27.64
C ASP A 149 -13.49 -30.44 26.11
N SER A 150 -12.63 -29.79 25.33
CA SER A 150 -12.79 -29.65 23.89
C SER A 150 -12.21 -30.84 23.11
N LYS A 151 -13.07 -31.69 22.55
CA LYS A 151 -12.65 -32.80 21.66
C LYS A 151 -11.82 -32.33 20.46
N ILE A 152 -12.08 -31.14 19.95
CA ILE A 152 -11.31 -30.54 18.85
C ILE A 152 -9.89 -30.20 19.33
N ALA A 153 -9.75 -29.56 20.48
CA ALA A 153 -8.44 -29.23 21.06
C ALA A 153 -7.64 -30.51 21.36
N GLN A 154 -8.31 -31.57 21.82
CA GLN A 154 -7.68 -32.86 22.07
C GLN A 154 -7.06 -33.50 20.82
N GLN A 155 -7.58 -33.20 19.63
CA GLN A 155 -7.07 -33.73 18.36
C GLN A 155 -6.36 -32.70 17.49
N PHE A 156 -6.27 -31.45 17.95
CA PHE A 156 -5.54 -30.42 17.23
C PHE A 156 -4.06 -30.77 17.14
N ASN A 157 -3.51 -30.80 15.92
CA ASN A 157 -2.11 -31.09 15.71
C ASN A 157 -1.52 -30.18 14.65
N MET A 158 -0.78 -29.16 15.07
CA MET A 158 -0.03 -28.29 14.16
C MET A 158 1.39 -28.11 14.66
N GLN A 159 2.35 -28.77 14.00
CA GLN A 159 3.79 -28.61 14.25
C GLN A 159 4.45 -27.83 13.11
N SER A 160 5.70 -27.40 13.31
CA SER A 160 6.50 -26.60 12.36
C SER A 160 6.52 -27.14 10.92
N LYS A 161 6.70 -28.45 10.75
CA LYS A 161 6.65 -29.09 9.42
C LYS A 161 5.26 -29.04 8.78
N LYS A 162 4.21 -29.30 9.58
CA LYS A 162 2.84 -29.30 9.09
C LYS A 162 2.39 -27.89 8.70
N ILE A 163 2.66 -26.88 9.53
CA ILE A 163 2.31 -25.50 9.18
C ILE A 163 3.07 -25.02 7.94
N SER A 164 4.36 -25.37 7.80
CA SER A 164 5.14 -25.06 6.60
C SER A 164 4.51 -25.66 5.35
N TYR A 165 4.08 -26.92 5.43
CA TYR A 165 3.40 -27.62 4.34
C TYR A 165 2.03 -27.01 4.02
N VAL A 166 1.16 -26.84 5.03
CA VAL A 166 -0.19 -26.25 4.89
C VAL A 166 -0.11 -24.86 4.27
N MET A 167 0.85 -24.05 4.71
CA MET A 167 1.08 -22.72 4.15
C MET A 167 1.54 -22.80 2.69
N SER A 168 2.59 -23.59 2.41
CA SER A 168 3.29 -23.60 1.11
C SER A 168 2.57 -24.36 0.00
N HIS A 169 1.74 -25.34 0.37
CA HIS A 169 1.10 -26.26 -0.59
C HIS A 169 -0.44 -26.24 -0.52
N GLY A 170 -1.02 -25.69 0.54
CA GLY A 170 -2.47 -25.54 0.69
C GLY A 170 -2.92 -24.09 0.54
N ILE A 171 -2.89 -23.35 1.65
CA ILE A 171 -3.51 -22.03 1.81
C ILE A 171 -2.90 -20.98 0.87
N GLY A 172 -1.56 -20.88 0.83
CA GLY A 172 -0.85 -19.90 -0.01
C GLY A 172 -1.19 -20.06 -1.50
N PRO A 173 -1.00 -21.25 -2.09
CA PRO A 173 -1.40 -21.53 -3.47
C PRO A 173 -2.88 -21.30 -3.76
N TYR A 174 -3.78 -21.60 -2.83
CA TYR A 174 -5.22 -21.34 -3.00
C TYR A 174 -5.50 -19.84 -3.13
N PHE A 175 -5.04 -19.02 -2.18
CA PHE A 175 -5.25 -17.57 -2.23
C PHE A 175 -4.57 -16.92 -3.43
N HIS A 176 -3.41 -17.44 -3.86
CA HIS A 176 -2.76 -17.00 -5.09
C HIS A 176 -3.65 -17.23 -6.31
N ARG A 177 -4.23 -18.43 -6.44
CA ARG A 177 -5.16 -18.74 -7.54
C ARG A 177 -6.41 -17.86 -7.52
N GLU A 178 -6.97 -17.60 -6.35
CA GLU A 178 -8.14 -16.71 -6.22
C GLU A 178 -7.81 -15.28 -6.66
N LEU A 179 -6.66 -14.75 -6.23
CA LEU A 179 -6.19 -13.45 -6.71
C LEU A 179 -5.98 -13.43 -8.23
N VAL A 180 -5.33 -14.45 -8.79
CA VAL A 180 -5.09 -14.58 -10.23
C VAL A 180 -6.40 -14.61 -11.02
N LYS A 181 -7.43 -15.33 -10.54
CA LYS A 181 -8.77 -15.32 -11.14
C LYS A 181 -9.36 -13.90 -11.14
N LYS A 182 -9.24 -13.17 -10.02
CA LYS A 182 -9.69 -11.77 -9.94
C LYS A 182 -8.97 -10.89 -10.96
N ILE A 183 -7.63 -10.96 -11.07
CA ILE A 183 -6.84 -10.21 -12.06
C ILE A 183 -7.29 -10.54 -13.49
N LYS A 184 -7.44 -11.83 -13.81
CA LYS A 184 -7.88 -12.31 -15.14
C LYS A 184 -9.32 -11.95 -15.50
N SER A 185 -10.12 -11.46 -14.57
CA SER A 185 -11.47 -10.95 -14.86
C SER A 185 -11.51 -9.44 -15.10
N ARG A 186 -10.38 -8.72 -14.92
CA ARG A 186 -10.30 -7.27 -15.13
C ARG A 186 -9.94 -6.92 -16.56
N GLU A 187 -10.40 -5.76 -17.01
CA GLU A 187 -10.02 -5.19 -18.32
C GLU A 187 -8.55 -4.75 -18.30
N LYS A 188 -8.19 -3.93 -17.31
CA LYS A 188 -6.81 -3.56 -17.03
C LYS A 188 -6.45 -3.70 -15.56
N PHE A 189 -5.15 -3.74 -15.29
CA PHE A 189 -4.56 -3.66 -13.96
C PHE A 189 -3.24 -2.89 -14.00
N VAL A 190 -2.81 -2.36 -12.86
CA VAL A 190 -1.50 -1.72 -12.69
C VAL A 190 -0.60 -2.67 -11.90
N LEU A 191 0.67 -2.78 -12.30
CA LEU A 191 1.68 -3.55 -11.57
C LEU A 191 2.61 -2.57 -10.86
N CYS A 192 2.56 -2.55 -9.54
CA CYS A 192 3.50 -1.78 -8.72
C CYS A 192 4.70 -2.67 -8.38
N ILE A 193 5.90 -2.16 -8.62
CA ILE A 193 7.16 -2.88 -8.45
C ILE A 193 8.10 -2.12 -7.54
N ASP A 194 8.89 -2.85 -6.77
CA ASP A 194 10.04 -2.29 -6.07
C ASP A 194 11.06 -3.41 -5.78
N GLU A 195 12.33 -3.04 -5.74
CA GLU A 195 13.47 -3.93 -5.54
C GLU A 195 14.17 -3.61 -4.22
N GLN A 196 14.34 -4.62 -3.39
CA GLN A 196 15.13 -4.51 -2.17
C GLN A 196 16.09 -5.69 -2.01
N THR A 197 17.18 -5.46 -1.26
CA THR A 197 17.98 -6.55 -0.71
C THR A 197 17.34 -7.03 0.58
N ASN A 198 16.91 -8.29 0.63
CA ASN A 198 16.26 -8.86 1.81
C ASN A 198 17.27 -9.27 2.89
N ASN A 199 16.77 -9.67 4.07
CA ASN A 199 17.58 -10.12 5.21
C ASN A 199 18.39 -11.41 4.95
N GLN A 200 18.20 -12.06 3.80
CA GLN A 200 18.98 -13.21 3.34
C GLN A 200 20.09 -12.81 2.35
N SER A 201 20.35 -11.51 2.22
CA SER A 201 21.28 -10.92 1.24
C SER A 201 20.93 -11.26 -0.22
N LYS A 202 19.65 -11.51 -0.52
CA LYS A 202 19.14 -11.74 -1.88
C LYS A 202 18.41 -10.52 -2.39
N LYS A 203 18.55 -10.26 -3.68
CA LYS A 203 17.72 -9.27 -4.37
C LYS A 203 16.30 -9.81 -4.45
N GLN A 204 15.32 -9.04 -4.02
CA GLN A 204 13.92 -9.42 -4.00
C GLN A 204 13.13 -8.36 -4.76
N LEU A 205 12.51 -8.78 -5.85
CA LEU A 205 11.55 -7.98 -6.61
C LEU A 205 10.14 -8.29 -6.08
N ASP A 206 9.49 -7.29 -5.48
CA ASP A 206 8.10 -7.41 -5.05
C ASP A 206 7.15 -6.88 -6.10
N LEU A 207 6.11 -7.66 -6.36
CA LEU A 207 5.06 -7.37 -7.33
C LEU A 207 3.74 -7.23 -6.60
N LEU A 208 3.14 -6.04 -6.67
CA LEU A 208 1.77 -5.78 -6.21
C LEU A 208 0.91 -5.44 -7.42
N VAL A 209 -0.34 -5.87 -7.41
CA VAL A 209 -1.32 -5.56 -8.45
C VAL A 209 -2.38 -4.62 -7.91
N LYS A 210 -2.67 -3.54 -8.64
CA LYS A 210 -3.73 -2.59 -8.33
C LYS A 210 -4.83 -2.67 -9.37
N PHE A 211 -6.06 -2.92 -8.91
CA PHE A 211 -7.22 -3.14 -9.76
C PHE A 211 -8.54 -2.79 -9.05
N TRP A 212 -9.62 -2.65 -9.82
CA TRP A 212 -10.97 -2.46 -9.27
C TRP A 212 -11.56 -3.79 -8.79
N SER A 213 -11.85 -3.90 -7.49
CA SER A 213 -12.55 -5.06 -6.93
C SER A 213 -14.06 -4.88 -7.07
N ASN A 214 -14.72 -5.78 -7.80
CA ASN A 214 -16.18 -5.77 -7.87
C ASN A 214 -16.82 -6.26 -6.56
N ASP A 215 -16.11 -7.09 -5.80
CA ASP A 215 -16.61 -7.62 -4.52
C ASP A 215 -16.65 -6.52 -3.45
N ASP A 216 -15.66 -5.62 -3.47
CA ASP A 216 -15.52 -4.54 -2.49
C ASP A 216 -16.10 -3.21 -2.98
N GLY A 217 -16.40 -3.07 -4.28
CA GLY A 217 -16.85 -1.81 -4.88
C GLY A 217 -15.80 -0.69 -4.84
N LEU A 218 -14.51 -1.03 -4.79
CA LEU A 218 -13.42 -0.06 -4.62
C LEU A 218 -12.10 -0.53 -5.25
N VAL A 219 -11.14 0.38 -5.36
CA VAL A 219 -9.78 0.06 -5.83
C VAL A 219 -8.98 -0.58 -4.71
N VAL A 220 -8.39 -1.73 -5.02
CA VAL A 220 -7.52 -2.49 -4.10
C VAL A 220 -6.13 -2.65 -4.69
N THR A 221 -5.12 -2.59 -3.83
CA THR A 221 -3.75 -3.02 -4.13
C THR A 221 -3.47 -4.32 -3.37
N ARG A 222 -3.10 -5.39 -4.08
CA ARG A 222 -2.92 -6.73 -3.52
C ARG A 222 -1.52 -7.27 -3.81
N TYR A 223 -0.94 -7.97 -2.85
CA TYR A 223 0.32 -8.67 -3.07
C TYR A 223 0.15 -9.80 -4.09
N TYR A 224 0.94 -9.76 -5.17
CA TYR A 224 0.92 -10.81 -6.20
C TYR A 224 2.06 -11.82 -6.00
N LYS A 225 3.32 -11.34 -5.93
CA LYS A 225 4.47 -12.25 -5.87
C LYS A 225 5.75 -11.54 -5.44
N SER A 226 6.63 -12.26 -4.74
CA SER A 226 8.04 -11.90 -4.58
C SER A 226 8.90 -12.83 -5.41
N ILE A 227 9.87 -12.27 -6.12
CA ILE A 227 10.82 -13.00 -6.94
C ILE A 227 12.22 -12.76 -6.39
N LEU A 228 12.91 -13.84 -6.00
CA LEU A 228 14.29 -13.77 -5.55
C LEU A 228 15.22 -13.86 -6.75
N LEU A 229 16.15 -12.92 -6.84
CA LEU A 229 17.06 -12.72 -7.96
C LEU A 229 18.50 -12.68 -7.46
N GLY A 230 19.44 -13.08 -8.33
CA GLY A 230 20.87 -12.83 -8.12
C GLY A 230 21.27 -11.44 -8.61
N HIS A 231 20.84 -11.09 -9.83
CA HIS A 231 21.11 -9.79 -10.46
C HIS A 231 19.80 -9.04 -10.74
N ALA A 232 19.80 -7.73 -10.49
CA ALA A 232 18.66 -6.84 -10.72
C ALA A 232 18.87 -5.98 -12.00
N GLN A 233 19.25 -6.60 -13.11
CA GLN A 233 19.32 -5.92 -14.41
C GLN A 233 17.93 -5.84 -15.05
N ALA A 234 17.63 -4.78 -15.80
CA ALA A 234 16.30 -4.55 -16.37
C ALA A 234 15.78 -5.72 -17.24
N SER A 235 16.65 -6.36 -18.02
CA SER A 235 16.31 -7.54 -18.83
C SER A 235 15.92 -8.76 -17.98
N VAL A 236 16.63 -8.97 -16.87
CA VAL A 236 16.34 -10.05 -15.90
C VAL A 236 14.99 -9.79 -15.23
N LEU A 237 14.74 -8.56 -14.77
CA LEU A 237 13.47 -8.16 -14.17
C LEU A 237 12.31 -8.34 -15.16
N GLN A 238 12.51 -7.91 -16.40
CA GLN A 238 11.51 -8.06 -17.46
C GLN A 238 11.19 -9.54 -17.69
N SER A 239 12.20 -10.41 -17.82
CA SER A 239 11.97 -11.85 -18.00
C SER A 239 11.19 -12.42 -16.83
N ALA A 240 11.64 -12.14 -15.60
CA ALA A 240 10.99 -12.62 -14.38
C ALA A 240 9.50 -12.23 -14.28
N ILE A 241 9.15 -10.99 -14.62
CA ILE A 241 7.75 -10.52 -14.65
C ILE A 241 6.95 -11.25 -15.74
N CYS A 242 7.49 -11.35 -16.95
CA CYS A 242 6.82 -12.04 -18.05
C CYS A 242 6.63 -13.54 -17.79
N ASP A 243 7.63 -14.19 -17.19
CA ASP A 243 7.56 -15.60 -16.83
C ASP A 243 6.52 -15.82 -15.73
N ALA A 244 6.46 -14.96 -14.71
CA ALA A 244 5.41 -15.01 -13.70
C ALA A 244 4.00 -14.88 -14.30
N PHE A 245 3.79 -13.90 -15.17
CA PHE A 245 2.50 -13.73 -15.87
C PHE A 245 2.16 -14.92 -16.76
N LYS A 246 3.15 -15.46 -17.48
CA LYS A 246 2.97 -16.64 -18.33
C LYS A 246 2.59 -17.88 -17.49
N THR A 247 3.28 -18.13 -16.38
CA THR A 247 2.97 -19.24 -15.46
C THR A 247 1.55 -19.15 -14.93
N ASP A 248 1.12 -17.95 -14.53
CA ASP A 248 -0.21 -17.73 -13.99
C ASP A 248 -1.27 -17.51 -15.08
N GLY A 249 -0.90 -17.47 -16.36
CA GLY A 249 -1.78 -17.24 -17.51
C GLY A 249 -2.40 -15.83 -17.55
N ILE A 250 -1.74 -14.84 -16.97
CA ILE A 250 -2.16 -13.44 -16.98
C ILE A 250 -1.80 -12.83 -18.35
N ASN A 251 -2.78 -12.23 -19.01
CA ASN A 251 -2.57 -11.58 -20.30
C ASN A 251 -1.82 -10.25 -20.12
N LEU A 252 -0.60 -10.17 -20.67
CA LEU A 252 0.23 -8.98 -20.61
C LEU A 252 -0.47 -7.73 -21.18
N LYS A 253 -1.31 -7.84 -22.24
CA LYS A 253 -2.06 -6.70 -22.83
C LYS A 253 -2.99 -5.96 -21.85
N ARG A 254 -3.29 -6.58 -20.71
CA ARG A 254 -4.13 -5.98 -19.67
C ARG A 254 -3.33 -5.15 -18.67
N LEU A 255 -2.00 -5.18 -18.74
CA LEU A 255 -1.17 -4.29 -17.96
C LEU A 255 -1.31 -2.86 -18.49
N LEU A 256 -1.89 -1.97 -17.69
CA LEU A 256 -2.07 -0.56 -18.04
C LEU A 256 -0.82 0.26 -17.75
N MET A 257 -0.19 0.05 -16.60
CA MET A 257 0.89 0.90 -16.11
C MET A 257 1.81 0.11 -15.18
N LEU A 258 3.09 0.50 -15.15
CA LEU A 258 4.01 0.13 -14.08
C LEU A 258 4.09 1.24 -13.02
N GLY A 259 3.73 0.93 -11.78
CA GLY A 259 4.02 1.79 -10.64
C GLY A 259 5.46 1.56 -10.18
N ARG A 260 6.33 2.57 -10.31
CA ARG A 260 7.77 2.45 -10.04
C ARG A 260 8.40 3.77 -9.57
N ASP A 261 9.59 3.69 -8.99
CA ASP A 261 10.44 4.83 -8.63
C ASP A 261 11.41 5.22 -9.78
N ASN A 262 12.44 6.03 -9.51
CA ASN A 262 13.30 6.65 -10.54
C ASN A 262 14.64 6.00 -10.94
N PRO A 263 15.13 4.91 -10.34
CA PRO A 263 16.35 4.25 -10.80
C PRO A 263 16.33 3.96 -12.30
N SER A 264 17.49 4.14 -12.95
CA SER A 264 17.65 3.92 -14.39
C SER A 264 17.20 2.52 -14.81
N VAL A 265 17.46 1.51 -13.98
CA VAL A 265 17.01 0.12 -14.18
C VAL A 265 15.49 0.02 -14.34
N ASN A 266 14.72 0.75 -13.52
CA ASN A 266 13.25 0.70 -13.56
C ASN A 266 12.69 1.46 -14.77
N ILE A 267 13.34 2.54 -15.19
CA ILE A 267 13.02 3.24 -16.44
C ILE A 267 13.28 2.31 -17.64
N THR A 268 14.44 1.63 -17.68
CA THR A 268 14.74 0.67 -18.73
C THR A 268 13.77 -0.51 -18.74
N LEU A 269 13.37 -1.02 -17.56
CA LEU A 269 12.38 -2.07 -17.43
C LEU A 269 11.01 -1.66 -18.01
N GLU A 270 10.54 -0.46 -17.68
CA GLU A 270 9.30 0.11 -18.23
C GLU A 270 9.33 0.16 -19.76
N ASN A 271 10.44 0.65 -20.33
CA ASN A 271 10.63 0.68 -21.77
C ASN A 271 10.63 -0.72 -22.41
N LEU A 272 11.27 -1.72 -21.78
CA LEU A 272 11.32 -3.09 -22.30
C LEU A 272 9.94 -3.77 -22.27
N ILE A 273 9.16 -3.53 -21.21
CA ILE A 273 7.79 -4.05 -21.11
C ILE A 273 6.88 -3.37 -22.15
N ASP A 274 6.98 -2.04 -22.31
CA ASP A 274 6.22 -1.30 -23.31
C ASP A 274 6.56 -1.75 -24.74
N GLN A 275 7.84 -1.99 -25.06
CA GLN A 275 8.22 -2.56 -26.35
C GLN A 275 7.57 -3.92 -26.61
N LYS A 276 7.42 -4.77 -25.58
CA LYS A 276 6.69 -6.04 -25.72
C LYS A 276 5.19 -5.82 -25.93
N LEU A 277 4.58 -4.87 -25.23
CA LEU A 277 3.18 -4.52 -25.41
C LEU A 277 2.89 -3.96 -26.80
N LYS A 278 3.78 -3.11 -27.33
CA LYS A 278 3.69 -2.56 -28.69
C LYS A 278 3.69 -3.64 -29.76
N LYS A 279 4.53 -4.67 -29.60
CA LYS A 279 4.52 -5.85 -30.49
C LYS A 279 3.22 -6.65 -30.43
N LEU A 280 2.48 -6.52 -29.34
CA LEU A 280 1.17 -7.12 -29.17
C LEU A 280 0.03 -6.17 -29.63
N GLY A 281 0.34 -4.97 -30.13
CA GLY A 281 -0.67 -3.97 -30.52
C GLY A 281 -1.31 -3.29 -29.30
N SER A 282 -0.51 -2.99 -28.27
CA SER A 282 -0.91 -2.28 -27.07
C SER A 282 0.22 -1.39 -26.53
N GLY A 283 0.05 -0.68 -25.42
CA GLY A 283 1.11 0.13 -24.80
C GLY A 283 0.87 0.41 -23.32
N LEU A 284 1.92 0.82 -22.61
CA LEU A 284 1.80 1.33 -21.25
C LEU A 284 1.30 2.78 -21.25
N LEU A 285 0.55 3.13 -20.21
CA LEU A 285 0.28 4.51 -19.83
C LEU A 285 1.47 5.06 -19.04
N PHE A 286 2.06 6.16 -19.54
CA PHE A 286 3.21 6.81 -18.93
C PHE A 286 2.81 8.10 -18.22
N LEU A 287 2.92 8.11 -16.89
CA LEU A 287 2.72 9.33 -16.07
C LEU A 287 4.02 9.92 -15.52
N GLY A 288 5.14 9.24 -15.77
CA GLY A 288 6.41 9.53 -15.13
C GLY A 288 6.62 8.63 -13.91
N SER A 289 7.38 9.14 -12.96
CA SER A 289 7.81 8.38 -11.79
C SER A 289 6.94 8.61 -10.56
N CYS A 290 7.19 7.85 -9.50
CA CYS A 290 6.58 8.07 -8.20
C CYS A 290 6.74 9.53 -7.74
N ASN A 291 5.64 10.27 -7.65
CA ASN A 291 5.65 11.69 -7.28
C ASN A 291 6.12 11.93 -5.85
N LEU A 292 5.94 10.96 -4.93
CA LEU A 292 6.52 11.01 -3.59
C LEU A 292 8.06 11.10 -3.66
N HIS A 293 8.69 10.33 -4.54
CA HIS A 293 10.14 10.38 -4.75
C HIS A 293 10.58 11.68 -5.42
N VAL A 294 9.81 12.22 -6.36
CA VAL A 294 10.11 13.51 -7.00
C VAL A 294 10.07 14.64 -5.97
N VAL A 295 9.02 14.69 -5.14
CA VAL A 295 8.88 15.69 -4.08
C VAL A 295 10.01 15.57 -3.07
N HIS A 296 10.32 14.34 -2.64
CA HIS A 296 11.43 14.02 -1.75
C HIS A 296 12.81 14.45 -2.31
N ASN A 297 13.07 14.15 -3.57
CA ASN A 297 14.34 14.52 -4.20
C ASN A 297 14.45 16.03 -4.43
N GLY A 298 13.34 16.75 -4.61
CA GLY A 298 13.34 18.20 -4.67
C GLY A 298 13.77 18.82 -3.35
N PHE A 299 13.26 18.30 -2.23
CA PHE A 299 13.73 18.68 -0.90
C PHE A 299 15.25 18.43 -0.75
N LYS A 300 15.73 17.24 -1.12
CA LYS A 300 17.17 16.90 -1.07
C LYS A 300 18.02 17.85 -1.92
N ALA A 301 17.59 18.13 -3.14
CA ALA A 301 18.27 19.08 -4.02
C ALA A 301 18.38 20.48 -3.39
N GLY A 302 17.36 20.89 -2.63
CA GLY A 302 17.41 22.08 -1.79
C GLY A 302 18.55 22.03 -0.78
N LEU A 303 18.58 21.03 0.11
CA LEU A 303 19.63 20.94 1.14
C LEU A 303 21.03 20.80 0.55
N SER A 304 21.19 20.01 -0.52
CA SER A 304 22.45 19.86 -1.25
C SER A 304 22.96 21.14 -1.91
N SER A 305 22.15 22.19 -1.99
CA SER A 305 22.57 23.51 -2.46
C SER A 305 23.30 24.33 -1.37
N THR A 306 23.54 23.75 -0.21
CA THR A 306 24.23 24.36 0.93
C THR A 306 25.22 23.37 1.56
N SER A 307 26.08 23.87 2.45
CA SER A 307 26.95 23.04 3.30
C SER A 307 26.29 22.67 4.64
N TRP A 308 24.96 22.64 4.70
CA TRP A 308 24.23 22.35 5.93
C TRP A 308 24.17 20.84 6.18
N TYR A 309 24.98 20.35 7.10
CA TYR A 309 25.00 18.94 7.50
C TYR A 309 24.00 18.62 8.63
N VAL A 310 22.74 19.05 8.49
CA VAL A 310 21.69 18.89 9.53
C VAL A 310 21.41 17.42 9.86
N GLU A 311 21.50 16.54 8.88
CA GLU A 311 21.33 15.09 9.04
C GLU A 311 22.45 14.51 9.90
N ASN A 312 23.68 15.02 9.73
CA ASN A 312 24.84 14.59 10.50
C ASN A 312 24.71 14.99 11.97
N VAL A 313 24.21 16.21 12.25
CA VAL A 313 23.94 16.65 13.63
C VAL A 313 23.00 15.66 14.33
N CYS A 314 21.88 15.31 13.68
CA CYS A 314 20.91 14.36 14.23
C CYS A 314 21.51 12.96 14.40
N THR A 315 22.29 12.49 13.42
CA THR A 315 22.92 11.17 13.42
C THR A 315 24.00 11.05 14.49
N ASP A 316 24.82 12.09 14.68
CA ASP A 316 25.88 12.14 15.68
C ASP A 316 25.29 12.08 17.10
N ILE A 317 24.26 12.88 17.37
CA ILE A 317 23.52 12.86 18.65
C ILE A 317 22.93 11.48 18.89
N TYR A 318 22.13 10.93 17.96
CA TYR A 318 21.51 9.62 18.14
C TYR A 318 22.54 8.51 18.38
N SER A 319 23.61 8.48 17.57
CA SER A 319 24.62 7.44 17.64
C SER A 319 25.51 7.53 18.89
N TRP A 320 25.51 8.65 19.63
CA TRP A 320 26.15 8.74 20.95
C TRP A 320 25.46 7.81 21.97
N PHE A 321 24.13 7.71 21.88
CA PHE A 321 23.30 6.95 22.81
C PHE A 321 22.94 5.54 22.32
N LYS A 322 22.90 5.30 21.00
CA LYS A 322 22.37 4.06 20.36
C LYS A 322 22.66 2.76 21.12
N GLN A 323 23.93 2.51 21.48
CA GLN A 323 24.41 1.25 22.07
C GLN A 323 24.90 1.38 23.53
N SER A 324 24.60 2.49 24.22
CA SER A 324 25.06 2.68 25.60
C SER A 324 23.86 2.85 26.54
N PRO A 325 23.46 1.79 27.28
CA PRO A 325 22.43 1.88 28.29
C PRO A 325 22.75 2.94 29.35
N ALA A 326 23.99 2.97 29.85
CA ALA A 326 24.45 3.95 30.83
C ALA A 326 24.22 5.40 30.36
N ARG A 327 24.61 5.74 29.12
CA ARG A 327 24.37 7.10 28.60
C ARG A 327 22.89 7.43 28.42
N LYS A 328 22.03 6.43 28.19
CA LYS A 328 20.58 6.65 28.07
C LYS A 328 19.95 6.90 29.45
N GLU A 329 20.40 6.16 30.46
CA GLU A 329 20.03 6.37 31.86
C GLU A 329 20.47 7.76 32.33
N ASP A 330 21.74 8.10 32.14
CA ASP A 330 22.26 9.43 32.45
C ASP A 330 21.45 10.58 31.78
N LEU A 331 21.08 10.41 30.51
CA LEU A 331 20.26 11.41 29.81
C LEU A 331 18.82 11.44 30.36
N ALA A 332 18.25 10.30 30.74
CA ALA A 332 16.92 10.24 31.33
C ALA A 332 16.89 10.98 32.67
N ASP A 333 17.92 10.83 33.50
CA ASP A 333 18.06 11.58 34.76
C ASP A 333 18.14 13.09 34.49
N VAL A 334 18.97 13.51 33.53
CA VAL A 334 19.03 14.92 33.11
C VAL A 334 17.67 15.41 32.59
N ILE A 335 16.90 14.58 31.88
CA ILE A 335 15.57 14.96 31.39
C ILE A 335 14.59 15.12 32.57
N ASN A 336 14.64 14.23 33.56
CA ASN A 336 13.77 14.28 34.74
C ASN A 336 13.97 15.58 35.54
N ASP A 337 15.21 16.10 35.59
CA ASP A 337 15.52 17.38 36.23
C ASP A 337 14.85 18.58 35.54
N PHE A 338 14.40 18.46 34.29
CA PHE A 338 13.69 19.50 33.53
C PHE A 338 12.16 19.46 33.66
N GLY A 339 11.58 18.50 34.40
CA GLY A 339 10.13 18.38 34.64
C GLY A 339 9.37 17.53 33.60
N ASP A 340 8.13 17.92 33.24
CA ASP A 340 7.14 17.23 32.37
C ASP A 340 7.57 16.91 30.91
N VAL A 341 8.87 16.68 30.67
CA VAL A 341 9.35 16.07 29.43
C VAL A 341 9.06 14.57 29.51
N VAL A 342 7.84 14.20 29.07
CA VAL A 342 7.41 12.81 28.78
C VAL A 342 8.61 12.00 28.29
N GLU A 343 8.86 10.79 28.82
CA GLU A 343 9.93 9.85 28.43
C GLU A 343 10.11 9.76 26.91
N LYS A 344 10.87 10.70 26.34
CA LYS A 344 11.01 10.89 24.89
C LYS A 344 12.39 10.38 24.50
N THR A 345 12.44 9.14 24.03
CA THR A 345 13.68 8.56 23.49
C THR A 345 14.11 9.27 22.20
N LEU A 346 15.42 9.41 21.96
CA LEU A 346 15.91 9.92 20.68
C LEU A 346 15.50 8.99 19.53
N LEU A 347 15.01 9.57 18.44
CA LEU A 347 14.58 8.82 17.26
C LEU A 347 15.77 8.52 16.34
N TYR A 348 15.83 7.30 15.81
CA TYR A 348 16.80 6.96 14.78
C TYR A 348 16.44 7.65 13.46
N PHE A 349 17.43 8.27 12.83
CA PHE A 349 17.33 8.74 11.46
C PHE A 349 18.00 7.76 10.49
N THR A 350 17.28 7.40 9.43
CA THR A 350 17.87 6.79 8.23
C THR A 350 17.68 7.73 7.04
N ILE A 351 18.77 7.99 6.31
CA ILE A 351 18.82 8.86 5.13
C ILE A 351 17.83 8.41 4.03
N THR A 352 17.40 7.15 4.06
CA THR A 352 16.46 6.56 3.11
C THR A 352 14.98 6.84 3.41
N ARG A 353 14.59 7.25 4.63
CA ARG A 353 13.18 7.49 5.01
C ARG A 353 12.99 8.90 5.59
N TRP A 354 13.09 9.90 4.72
CA TRP A 354 13.15 11.32 5.11
C TRP A 354 11.86 11.92 5.65
N VAL A 355 10.70 11.30 5.44
CA VAL A 355 9.48 11.63 6.20
C VAL A 355 9.74 11.58 7.73
N LEU A 356 10.79 10.86 8.15
CA LEU A 356 11.28 10.84 9.53
C LEU A 356 12.23 12.00 9.89
N LEU A 357 12.86 12.71 8.95
CA LEU A 357 13.81 13.79 9.27
C LEU A 357 13.11 14.90 10.07
N GLY A 358 11.92 15.33 9.65
CA GLY A 358 11.12 16.29 10.41
C GLY A 358 10.88 15.83 11.84
N LYS A 359 10.45 14.58 12.03
CA LYS A 359 10.22 13.98 13.37
C LYS A 359 11.50 13.90 14.20
N VAL A 360 12.63 13.56 13.59
CA VAL A 360 13.94 13.49 14.26
C VAL A 360 14.42 14.87 14.67
N ILE A 361 14.37 15.86 13.77
CA ILE A 361 14.76 17.23 14.07
C ILE A 361 13.85 17.81 15.14
N SER A 362 12.53 17.57 15.05
CA SER A 362 11.56 17.97 16.07
C SER A 362 11.94 17.41 17.43
N ARG A 363 12.24 16.09 17.52
CA ARG A 363 12.72 15.45 18.77
C ARG A 363 14.03 16.05 19.29
N VAL A 364 15.00 16.32 18.42
CA VAL A 364 16.27 16.94 18.80
C VAL A 364 16.06 18.36 19.32
N LEU A 365 15.14 19.12 18.72
CA LEU A 365 14.82 20.49 19.16
C LEU A 365 13.98 20.50 20.45
N GLU A 366 13.10 19.53 20.66
CA GLU A 366 12.39 19.32 21.93
C GLU A 366 13.35 19.01 23.08
N LEU A 367 14.35 18.17 22.82
CA LEU A 367 15.39 17.80 23.79
C LEU A 367 16.59 18.75 23.78
N TRP A 368 16.53 19.90 23.09
CA TRP A 368 17.70 20.74 22.88
C TRP A 368 18.33 21.22 24.20
N ASP A 369 17.50 21.67 25.14
CA ASP A 369 17.99 22.21 26.41
C ASP A 369 18.51 21.08 27.34
N PRO A 370 17.80 19.93 27.50
CA PRO A 370 18.36 18.75 28.16
C PRO A 370 19.66 18.23 27.52
N LEU A 371 19.77 18.24 26.19
CA LEU A 371 21.00 17.86 25.48
C LEU A 371 22.14 18.84 25.77
N ASN A 372 21.86 20.14 25.89
CA ASN A 372 22.87 21.11 26.32
C ASN A 372 23.32 20.84 27.75
N GLU A 373 22.39 20.59 28.69
CA GLU A 373 22.79 20.24 30.06
C GLU A 373 23.64 18.97 30.09
N TYR A 374 23.21 17.93 29.37
CA TYR A 374 23.94 16.66 29.29
C TYR A 374 25.37 16.83 28.76
N PHE A 375 25.52 17.48 27.60
CA PHE A 375 26.82 17.58 26.92
C PHE A 375 27.72 18.70 27.47
N LEU A 376 27.16 19.80 27.97
CA LEU A 376 27.94 20.97 28.40
C LEU A 376 28.25 20.97 29.91
N ASN A 377 27.41 20.34 30.73
CA ASN A 377 27.51 20.41 32.18
C ASN A 377 27.67 19.02 32.83
N PHE A 378 26.74 18.11 32.59
CA PHE A 378 26.74 16.78 33.21
C PHE A 378 27.97 15.94 32.81
N LEU A 379 28.19 15.72 31.51
CA LEU A 379 29.32 14.92 31.01
C LEU A 379 30.68 15.45 31.50
N PRO A 380 30.99 16.76 31.41
CA PRO A 380 32.22 17.32 31.96
C PRO A 380 32.40 17.14 33.47
N ARG A 381 31.32 17.04 34.26
CA ARG A 381 31.42 16.75 35.70
C ARG A 381 31.81 15.31 35.97
N ILE A 382 31.27 14.35 35.23
CA ILE A 382 31.46 12.93 35.50
C ILE A 382 32.67 12.29 34.78
N GLN A 383 33.09 12.80 33.61
CA GLN A 383 34.07 12.13 32.74
C GLN A 383 35.11 13.07 32.10
N LYS A 384 35.51 14.14 32.79
CA LYS A 384 36.37 15.22 32.25
C LYS A 384 37.65 14.74 31.53
N SER A 385 38.34 13.72 32.05
CA SER A 385 39.63 13.24 31.51
C SER A 385 39.49 12.45 30.20
N GLN A 386 38.35 11.78 29.97
CA GLN A 386 38.10 10.95 28.78
C GLN A 386 37.49 11.75 27.61
N LEU A 387 36.83 12.87 27.90
CA LEU A 387 36.09 13.66 26.91
C LEU A 387 37.00 14.49 26.00
N ASN A 388 38.10 15.04 26.53
CA ASN A 388 39.00 15.93 25.77
C ASN A 388 39.69 15.27 24.56
N LYS A 389 39.61 13.93 24.44
CA LYS A 389 40.17 13.15 23.32
C LYS A 389 39.08 12.56 22.40
N ASN A 390 37.81 12.81 22.69
CA ASN A 390 36.69 12.22 21.96
C ASN A 390 36.18 13.20 20.89
N GLU A 391 36.61 13.00 19.65
CA GLU A 391 36.23 13.85 18.51
C GLU A 391 34.71 13.97 18.32
N LYS A 392 33.97 12.87 18.59
CA LYS A 392 32.51 12.87 18.47
C LYS A 392 31.86 13.75 19.52
N TYR A 393 32.37 13.72 20.75
CA TYR A 393 31.90 14.61 21.81
C TYR A 393 32.15 16.08 21.44
N GLU A 394 33.37 16.44 21.03
CA GLU A 394 33.69 17.82 20.64
C GLU A 394 32.84 18.29 19.45
N LYS A 395 32.59 17.43 18.48
CA LYS A 395 31.70 17.73 17.35
C LYS A 395 30.25 17.98 17.80
N ILE A 396 29.69 17.13 18.67
CA ILE A 396 28.31 17.31 19.19
C ILE A 396 28.23 18.58 20.03
N LYS A 397 29.20 18.79 20.93
CA LYS A 397 29.32 19.99 21.77
C LYS A 397 29.36 21.26 20.92
N SER A 398 30.24 21.31 19.92
CA SER A 398 30.34 22.45 19.00
C SER A 398 29.01 22.74 18.30
N ASN A 399 28.28 21.71 17.87
CA ASN A 399 26.97 21.87 17.22
C ASN A 399 25.90 22.39 18.19
N LEU A 400 25.86 21.88 19.42
CA LEU A 400 24.89 22.30 20.45
C LEU A 400 25.12 23.75 20.91
N THR A 401 26.38 24.19 20.98
CA THR A 401 26.74 25.58 21.32
C THR A 401 26.50 26.57 20.18
N SER A 402 26.32 26.09 18.94
CA SER A 402 26.15 26.95 17.78
C SER A 402 24.69 27.39 17.60
N ASN A 403 24.43 28.68 17.82
CA ASN A 403 23.13 29.29 17.52
C ASN A 403 22.73 29.11 16.05
N VAL A 404 23.70 29.18 15.13
CA VAL A 404 23.45 28.98 13.69
C VAL A 404 22.92 27.58 13.42
N VAL A 405 23.50 26.54 14.05
CA VAL A 405 23.06 25.14 13.85
C VAL A 405 21.62 24.95 14.35
N LYS A 406 21.28 25.48 15.53
CA LYS A 406 19.90 25.43 16.05
C LYS A 406 18.91 26.08 15.08
N ILE A 407 19.25 27.26 14.55
CA ILE A 407 18.40 28.00 13.61
C ILE A 407 18.27 27.27 12.27
N ARG A 408 19.35 26.65 11.77
CA ARG A 408 19.31 25.80 10.56
C ARG A 408 18.38 24.61 10.75
N LEU A 409 18.46 23.91 11.88
CA LEU A 409 17.54 22.80 12.21
C LEU A 409 16.09 23.27 12.25
N GLN A 410 15.81 24.42 12.86
CA GLN A 410 14.45 24.99 12.89
C GLN A 410 13.93 25.35 11.50
N PHE A 411 14.77 25.89 10.61
CA PHE A 411 14.37 26.17 9.23
C PHE A 411 14.08 24.89 8.45
N VAL A 412 14.93 23.88 8.60
CA VAL A 412 14.69 22.58 7.94
C VAL A 412 13.42 21.94 8.47
N LEU A 413 13.16 22.03 9.78
CA LEU A 413 11.90 21.57 10.36
C LEU A 413 10.68 22.31 9.78
N PHE A 414 10.79 23.63 9.57
CA PHE A 414 9.76 24.41 8.88
C PHE A 414 9.49 23.88 7.47
N LEU A 415 10.52 23.59 6.67
CA LEU A 415 10.31 22.99 5.35
C LEU A 415 9.56 21.66 5.49
N CYS A 416 10.01 20.78 6.39
CA CYS A 416 9.37 19.49 6.65
C CYS A 416 7.88 19.67 6.98
N GLU A 417 7.56 20.36 8.08
CA GLU A 417 6.21 20.39 8.67
C GLU A 417 5.24 21.27 7.86
N ASN A 418 5.69 22.43 7.36
CA ASN A 418 4.77 23.41 6.76
C ASN A 418 4.67 23.30 5.23
N ILE A 419 5.62 22.65 4.55
CA ILE A 419 5.62 22.57 3.09
C ILE A 419 5.44 21.14 2.60
N PHE A 420 6.25 20.20 3.08
CA PHE A 420 6.34 18.86 2.48
C PHE A 420 5.44 17.82 3.16
N ASP A 421 5.23 17.88 4.48
CA ASP A 421 4.57 16.83 5.26
C ASP A 421 3.13 16.56 4.80
N ARG A 422 2.36 17.61 4.52
CA ARG A 422 0.98 17.48 4.02
C ARG A 422 0.91 16.63 2.76
N PHE A 423 1.72 16.96 1.75
CA PHE A 423 1.72 16.23 0.48
C PHE A 423 2.21 14.79 0.68
N LEU A 424 3.34 14.61 1.37
CA LEU A 424 3.95 13.30 1.54
C LEU A 424 3.08 12.35 2.36
N THR A 425 2.45 12.84 3.43
CA THR A 425 1.57 12.03 4.30
C THR A 425 0.27 11.69 3.59
N TRP A 426 -0.32 12.64 2.84
CA TRP A 426 -1.58 12.42 2.15
C TRP A 426 -1.45 11.44 0.98
N PHE A 427 -0.45 11.62 0.10
CA PHE A 427 -0.24 10.77 -1.07
C PHE A 427 0.35 9.37 -0.77
N GLN A 428 0.54 9.03 0.51
CA GLN A 428 0.90 7.67 0.95
C GLN A 428 -0.33 6.79 1.28
N GLN A 429 -1.53 7.36 1.26
CA GLN A 429 -2.78 6.63 1.52
C GLN A 429 -3.08 5.56 0.45
N GLU A 430 -3.84 4.53 0.83
CA GLU A 430 -4.24 3.43 -0.07
C GLU A 430 -5.32 3.85 -1.08
N GLU A 431 -6.02 4.96 -0.84
CA GLU A 431 -7.15 5.39 -1.68
C GLU A 431 -6.72 6.05 -3.01
N PRO A 432 -7.55 6.03 -4.06
CA PRO A 432 -7.21 6.67 -5.34
C PRO A 432 -7.16 8.21 -5.25
N LEU A 433 -5.96 8.79 -5.24
CA LEU A 433 -5.77 10.25 -5.20
C LEU A 433 -5.38 10.88 -6.55
N ILE A 434 -5.52 10.12 -7.66
CA ILE A 434 -5.04 10.58 -8.97
C ILE A 434 -5.74 11.86 -9.47
N HIS A 435 -6.99 12.05 -9.06
CA HIS A 435 -7.81 13.21 -9.37
C HIS A 435 -7.35 14.50 -8.68
N LEU A 436 -6.57 14.39 -7.58
CA LEU A 436 -6.01 15.54 -6.87
C LEU A 436 -4.57 15.83 -7.28
N LEU A 437 -3.85 14.83 -7.80
CA LEU A 437 -2.39 14.88 -8.01
C LEU A 437 -1.91 16.15 -8.72
N TYR A 438 -2.53 16.55 -9.83
CA TYR A 438 -2.11 17.75 -10.58
C TYR A 438 -2.18 19.02 -9.73
N ARG A 439 -3.33 19.22 -9.07
CA ARG A 439 -3.59 20.39 -8.23
C ARG A 439 -2.62 20.44 -7.07
N GLU A 440 -2.47 19.34 -6.34
CA GLU A 440 -1.61 19.29 -5.15
C GLU A 440 -0.13 19.51 -5.48
N LEU A 441 0.34 19.01 -6.63
CA LEU A 441 1.70 19.29 -7.11
C LEU A 441 1.89 20.75 -7.53
N SER A 442 0.91 21.32 -8.21
CA SER A 442 0.91 22.73 -8.60
C SER A 442 0.95 23.63 -7.36
N GLU A 443 0.12 23.34 -6.37
CA GLU A 443 0.07 24.07 -5.10
C GLU A 443 1.36 23.93 -4.31
N LEU A 444 1.93 22.73 -4.22
CA LEU A 444 3.22 22.52 -3.55
C LEU A 444 4.33 23.37 -4.20
N PHE A 445 4.37 23.41 -5.53
CA PHE A 445 5.38 24.22 -6.22
C PHE A 445 5.11 25.72 -6.04
N TYR A 446 3.85 26.16 -6.11
CA TYR A 446 3.46 27.53 -5.80
C TYR A 446 3.90 27.92 -4.38
N LEU A 447 3.64 27.06 -3.38
CA LEU A 447 4.01 27.28 -1.99
C LEU A 447 5.52 27.49 -1.83
N ILE A 448 6.36 26.70 -2.50
CA ILE A 448 7.81 26.90 -2.51
C ILE A 448 8.19 28.26 -3.09
N LEU A 449 7.66 28.60 -4.27
CA LEU A 449 7.95 29.86 -4.94
C LEU A 449 7.52 31.07 -4.11
N ALA A 450 6.36 30.97 -3.45
CA ALA A 450 5.84 32.02 -2.59
C ALA A 450 6.80 32.34 -1.43
N GLN A 451 7.62 31.40 -0.94
CA GLN A 451 8.50 31.64 0.21
C GLN A 451 9.55 32.72 -0.03
N PHE A 452 9.94 32.95 -1.29
CA PHE A 452 11.06 33.81 -1.64
C PHE A 452 10.81 34.73 -2.85
N LEU A 453 9.70 34.58 -3.57
CA LEU A 453 9.28 35.50 -4.64
C LEU A 453 8.20 36.48 -4.19
N LYS A 454 8.16 37.64 -4.83
CA LYS A 454 7.10 38.63 -4.60
C LYS A 454 5.76 38.11 -5.14
N TYR A 455 4.67 38.43 -4.43
CA TYR A 455 3.32 37.92 -4.74
C TYR A 455 2.84 38.33 -6.14
N ASP A 456 3.05 39.59 -6.52
CA ASP A 456 2.72 40.15 -7.84
C ASP A 456 3.40 39.41 -9.00
N PHE A 457 4.51 38.73 -8.75
CA PHE A 457 5.23 37.96 -9.78
C PHE A 457 4.67 36.54 -10.00
N ILE A 458 3.96 35.99 -9.01
CA ILE A 458 3.46 34.61 -9.03
C ILE A 458 1.93 34.53 -9.02
N VAL A 459 1.21 35.60 -8.68
CA VAL A 459 -0.25 35.64 -8.68
C VAL A 459 -0.83 35.24 -10.05
N GLY A 460 -1.91 34.46 -10.03
CA GLY A 460 -2.58 33.95 -11.25
C GLY A 460 -1.86 32.81 -11.96
N LYS A 461 -0.63 32.45 -11.58
CA LYS A 461 0.10 31.32 -12.17
C LYS A 461 -0.26 30.01 -11.49
N SER A 462 -0.49 28.97 -12.27
CA SER A 462 -0.75 27.62 -11.76
C SER A 462 -0.25 26.56 -12.75
N GLY A 463 -0.10 25.32 -12.29
CA GLY A 463 0.23 24.20 -13.16
C GLY A 463 1.49 24.44 -13.99
N GLY A 464 1.35 24.30 -15.31
CA GLY A 464 2.44 24.48 -16.27
C GLY A 464 3.08 25.87 -16.23
N ASP A 465 2.32 26.92 -15.93
CA ASP A 465 2.80 28.31 -15.92
C ASP A 465 3.88 28.53 -14.85
N LEU A 466 3.83 27.75 -13.77
CA LEU A 466 4.85 27.79 -12.71
C LEU A 466 6.21 27.33 -13.23
N CYS A 467 6.25 26.40 -14.17
CA CYS A 467 7.48 25.94 -14.79
C CYS A 467 8.15 27.02 -15.65
N ASP A 468 7.42 28.03 -16.10
CA ASP A 468 7.94 29.08 -16.97
C ASP A 468 8.46 30.29 -16.19
N ILE A 469 8.27 30.31 -14.86
CA ILE A 469 8.82 31.33 -13.97
C ILE A 469 10.35 31.27 -13.96
N ASP A 470 11.00 32.41 -14.21
CA ASP A 470 12.40 32.63 -13.86
C ASP A 470 12.51 33.15 -12.43
N PHE A 471 12.71 32.22 -11.50
CA PHE A 471 12.79 32.50 -10.08
C PHE A 471 14.15 33.06 -9.63
N LYS A 472 15.13 33.18 -10.54
CA LYS A 472 16.47 33.70 -10.21
C LYS A 472 16.57 35.23 -10.35
N LEU A 473 15.56 35.89 -10.91
CA LEU A 473 15.50 37.33 -11.04
C LEU A 473 15.49 38.03 -9.67
N ASN A 474 16.57 38.73 -9.34
CA ASN A 474 16.77 39.34 -8.03
C ASN A 474 15.69 40.37 -7.69
N GLU A 475 15.27 41.17 -8.66
CA GLU A 475 14.23 42.19 -8.53
C GLU A 475 12.83 41.60 -8.29
N LYS A 476 12.64 40.31 -8.60
CA LYS A 476 11.39 39.57 -8.35
C LYS A 476 11.42 38.78 -7.05
N GLN A 477 12.58 38.68 -6.40
CA GLN A 477 12.73 38.03 -5.10
C GLN A 477 12.39 38.96 -3.93
N LEU A 478 12.01 38.35 -2.82
CA LEU A 478 11.86 39.01 -1.53
C LEU A 478 13.24 39.36 -0.97
N ASN A 479 13.35 40.53 -0.36
CA ASN A 479 14.51 40.88 0.45
C ASN A 479 14.59 40.00 1.71
N SER A 480 15.73 40.00 2.39
CA SER A 480 15.96 39.15 3.58
C SER A 480 15.02 39.48 4.76
N LYS A 481 14.44 40.69 4.79
CA LYS A 481 13.42 41.06 5.78
C LYS A 481 12.06 40.38 5.53
N ASN A 482 11.80 39.93 4.31
CA ASN A 482 10.50 39.39 3.90
C ASN A 482 10.52 37.91 3.50
N ILE A 483 11.69 37.33 3.21
CA ILE A 483 11.81 35.89 2.94
C ILE A 483 11.33 35.06 4.15
N ARG A 484 10.63 33.96 3.91
CA ARG A 484 10.01 33.16 4.98
C ARG A 484 10.99 32.13 5.53
N ILE A 485 11.09 32.06 6.86
CA ILE A 485 12.17 31.31 7.54
C ILE A 485 11.74 30.60 8.85
N GLY A 486 10.45 30.41 9.12
CA GLY A 486 10.03 29.89 10.42
C GLY A 486 8.73 29.09 10.41
N ILE A 487 8.54 28.32 11.49
CA ILE A 487 7.40 27.42 11.70
C ILE A 487 6.16 28.24 12.11
N CYS A 488 5.05 28.06 11.38
CA CYS A 488 3.73 28.43 11.86
C CYS A 488 3.14 27.22 12.61
N LYS A 489 3.05 27.29 13.94
CA LYS A 489 2.32 26.29 14.72
C LYS A 489 0.82 26.58 14.58
N ASN A 490 0.01 25.56 14.30
CA ASN A 490 -1.44 25.60 14.08
C ASN A 490 -1.92 25.93 12.66
N ILE A 491 -1.25 25.45 11.60
CA ILE A 491 -1.92 25.37 10.30
C ILE A 491 -2.91 24.19 10.36
N THR A 492 -4.08 24.46 10.93
CA THR A 492 -5.23 23.57 10.86
C THR A 492 -6.21 24.23 9.89
N TYR A 493 -6.51 23.54 8.79
CA TYR A 493 -7.52 23.81 7.75
C TYR A 493 -7.10 24.39 6.38
N PHE A 494 -7.40 23.55 5.39
CA PHE A 494 -7.88 23.75 4.02
C PHE A 494 -7.28 24.88 3.13
N PHE A 495 -6.44 24.43 2.18
CA PHE A 495 -6.12 24.97 0.84
C PHE A 495 -5.87 26.47 0.67
N ILE A 496 -6.85 27.31 0.96
CA ILE A 496 -6.76 28.78 0.81
C ILE A 496 -6.16 29.43 2.07
N PHE A 497 -6.53 28.95 3.26
CA PHE A 497 -6.02 29.52 4.52
C PHE A 497 -4.52 29.28 4.68
N VAL A 498 -4.03 28.09 4.30
CA VAL A 498 -2.58 27.79 4.28
C VAL A 498 -1.81 28.82 3.46
N LEU A 499 -2.32 29.18 2.28
CA LEU A 499 -1.66 30.14 1.42
C LEU A 499 -1.69 31.55 2.02
N ILE A 500 -2.83 31.99 2.53
CA ILE A 500 -3.00 33.32 3.16
C ILE A 500 -2.14 33.45 4.43
N GLU A 501 -2.14 32.43 5.28
CA GLU A 501 -1.29 32.38 6.49
C GLU A 501 0.18 32.38 6.10
N THR A 502 0.57 31.53 5.14
CA THR A 502 1.94 31.51 4.61
C THR A 502 2.31 32.90 4.11
N LEU A 503 1.44 33.56 3.33
CA LEU A 503 1.71 34.89 2.78
C LEU A 503 1.94 35.95 3.87
N SER A 504 1.22 35.83 4.99
CA SER A 504 1.27 36.76 6.13
C SER A 504 2.41 36.45 7.13
N PHE A 505 2.91 35.20 7.14
CA PHE A 505 3.87 34.72 8.13
C PHE A 505 5.32 34.90 7.69
N LYS A 506 6.15 35.53 8.55
CA LYS A 506 7.59 35.79 8.27
C LYS A 506 8.58 35.02 9.14
N GLY A 507 8.13 34.22 10.11
CA GLY A 507 9.00 33.48 11.04
C GLY A 507 9.58 34.32 12.17
N GLU A 508 8.76 35.09 12.88
CA GLU A 508 9.21 36.09 13.87
C GLU A 508 10.07 35.47 14.99
N ARG A 509 9.75 34.25 15.44
CA ARG A 509 10.56 33.52 16.41
C ARG A 509 11.99 33.28 15.90
N THR A 510 12.12 32.75 14.69
CA THR A 510 13.43 32.54 14.04
C THR A 510 14.16 33.87 13.87
N ARG A 511 13.45 34.94 13.49
CA ARG A 511 14.03 36.29 13.34
C ARG A 511 14.59 36.83 14.65
N LYS A 512 13.89 36.66 15.77
CA LYS A 512 14.41 37.02 17.10
C LYS A 512 15.69 36.25 17.43
N GLN A 513 15.77 34.97 17.08
CA GLN A 513 16.97 34.15 17.29
C GLN A 513 18.14 34.56 16.38
N LEU A 514 17.87 35.04 15.17
CA LEU A 514 18.91 35.58 14.27
C LEU A 514 19.63 36.81 14.85
N ASN A 515 19.01 37.55 15.79
CA ASN A 515 19.67 38.68 16.45
C ASN A 515 20.90 38.26 17.27
N ALA A 516 20.95 36.99 17.70
CA ALA A 516 22.11 36.41 18.41
C ALA A 516 23.28 36.06 17.47
N LEU A 517 23.12 36.20 16.14
CA LEU A 517 24.16 35.96 15.15
C LEU A 517 24.88 37.25 14.77
N THR A 518 26.12 37.12 14.31
CA THR A 518 26.87 38.22 13.67
C THR A 518 26.21 38.66 12.37
N GLN A 519 26.56 39.85 11.87
CA GLN A 519 26.04 40.32 10.58
C GLN A 519 26.39 39.36 9.44
N GLN A 520 27.64 38.89 9.38
CA GLN A 520 28.10 37.96 8.35
C GLN A 520 27.31 36.64 8.38
N GLU A 521 27.14 36.05 9.57
CA GLU A 521 26.37 34.80 9.71
C GLU A 521 24.90 34.96 9.29
N ARG A 522 24.29 36.13 9.55
CA ARG A 522 22.92 36.42 9.08
C ARG A 522 22.86 36.51 7.55
N GLU A 523 23.82 37.19 6.94
CA GLU A 523 23.90 37.34 5.48
C GLU A 523 24.10 35.98 4.80
N ASP A 524 25.03 35.17 5.32
CA ASP A 524 25.28 33.80 4.85
C ASP A 524 24.06 32.91 5.03
N PHE A 525 23.38 32.99 6.19
CA PHE A 525 22.14 32.26 6.41
C PHE A 525 21.09 32.60 5.34
N PHE A 526 20.82 33.88 5.08
CA PHE A 526 19.82 34.26 4.07
C PHE A 526 20.24 33.95 2.63
N LYS A 527 21.54 33.90 2.34
CA LYS A 527 22.07 33.42 1.06
C LYS A 527 21.81 31.92 0.91
N ASP A 528 22.13 31.13 1.93
CA ASP A 528 21.88 29.69 1.95
C ASP A 528 20.40 29.35 1.80
N ILE A 529 19.51 30.08 2.51
CA ILE A 529 18.06 29.92 2.37
C ILE A 529 17.60 30.10 0.93
N ARG A 530 18.10 31.13 0.23
CA ARG A 530 17.78 31.34 -1.19
C ARG A 530 18.29 30.20 -2.06
N ASN A 531 19.51 29.73 -1.80
CA ASN A 531 20.08 28.59 -2.52
C ASN A 531 19.23 27.32 -2.33
N ILE A 532 18.72 27.07 -1.12
CA ILE A 532 17.80 25.95 -0.85
C ILE A 532 16.53 26.09 -1.68
N TYR A 533 15.86 27.25 -1.64
CA TYR A 533 14.65 27.46 -2.44
C TYR A 533 14.89 27.38 -3.94
N HIS A 534 16.02 27.90 -4.43
CA HIS A 534 16.43 27.77 -5.83
C HIS A 534 16.68 26.30 -6.21
N GLY A 535 17.33 25.53 -5.33
CA GLY A 535 17.59 24.11 -5.51
C GLY A 535 16.29 23.31 -5.65
N ILE A 536 15.35 23.52 -4.72
CA ILE A 536 14.01 22.89 -4.76
C ILE A 536 13.28 23.31 -6.04
N SER A 537 13.19 24.62 -6.31
CA SER A 537 12.44 25.16 -7.45
C SER A 537 12.99 24.68 -8.79
N LYS A 538 14.32 24.60 -8.93
CA LYS A 538 14.99 24.05 -10.11
C LYS A 538 14.64 22.58 -10.29
N TYR A 539 14.68 21.79 -9.22
CA TYR A 539 14.36 20.37 -9.29
C TYR A 539 12.88 20.15 -9.65
N PHE A 540 11.96 20.87 -9.01
CA PHE A 540 10.52 20.78 -9.29
C PHE A 540 10.17 21.18 -10.71
N LYS A 541 10.72 22.31 -11.21
CA LYS A 541 10.54 22.76 -12.59
C LYS A 541 10.91 21.70 -13.62
N LEU A 542 11.91 20.87 -13.34
CA LEU A 542 12.41 19.84 -14.25
C LEU A 542 11.68 18.50 -14.13
N ASN A 543 11.19 18.15 -12.94
CA ASN A 543 10.76 16.77 -12.64
C ASN A 543 9.27 16.63 -12.30
N LEU A 544 8.56 17.71 -11.93
CA LEU A 544 7.12 17.64 -11.71
C LEU A 544 6.37 17.55 -13.04
N PRO A 545 5.35 16.70 -13.16
CA PRO A 545 4.60 16.52 -14.40
C PRO A 545 3.54 17.62 -14.63
N LEU A 546 3.85 18.89 -14.32
CA LEU A 546 2.89 20.00 -14.43
C LEU A 546 2.57 20.40 -15.88
N LYS A 547 3.43 19.99 -16.84
CA LYS A 547 3.16 20.11 -18.29
C LYS A 547 2.39 18.91 -18.87
N ASN A 548 2.10 17.88 -18.06
CA ASN A 548 1.35 16.69 -18.52
C ASN A 548 -0.16 17.00 -18.54
N SER A 549 -0.70 17.15 -19.75
CA SER A 549 -2.13 17.44 -19.97
C SER A 549 -3.05 16.31 -19.51
N PHE A 550 -2.63 15.05 -19.61
CA PHE A 550 -3.42 13.92 -19.14
C PHE A 550 -3.64 13.98 -17.63
N ILE A 551 -2.58 14.17 -16.84
CA ILE A 551 -2.70 14.28 -15.36
C ILE A 551 -3.54 15.50 -14.96
N ARG A 552 -3.37 16.63 -15.67
CA ARG A 552 -4.25 17.80 -15.49
C ARG A 552 -5.71 17.44 -15.73
N ASP A 553 -5.99 16.73 -16.80
CA ASP A 553 -7.34 16.41 -17.22
C ASP A 553 -8.04 15.43 -16.25
N LEU A 554 -7.29 14.61 -15.50
CA LEU A 554 -7.83 13.70 -14.46
C LEU A 554 -8.52 14.40 -13.28
N GLN A 555 -8.34 15.72 -13.12
CA GLN A 555 -9.07 16.49 -12.10
C GLN A 555 -10.59 16.45 -12.28
N ILE A 556 -11.07 16.19 -13.51
CA ILE A 556 -12.50 16.09 -13.84
C ILE A 556 -13.23 14.99 -13.05
N LEU A 557 -12.48 14.03 -12.49
CA LEU A 557 -13.05 12.96 -11.68
C LEU A 557 -13.58 13.45 -10.33
N HIS A 558 -13.12 14.61 -9.86
CA HIS A 558 -13.55 15.16 -8.59
C HIS A 558 -15.04 15.57 -8.66
N PRO A 559 -15.89 15.28 -7.65
CA PRO A 559 -17.32 15.54 -7.72
C PRO A 559 -17.67 17.02 -7.98
N SER A 560 -16.83 17.95 -7.54
CA SER A 560 -17.01 19.39 -7.78
C SER A 560 -16.76 19.83 -9.24
N MET A 561 -16.17 18.98 -10.07
CA MET A 561 -15.85 19.25 -11.48
C MET A 561 -16.90 18.68 -12.44
N LYS A 562 -18.07 18.31 -11.91
CA LYS A 562 -19.22 17.79 -12.66
C LYS A 562 -19.85 18.90 -13.51
N ASN A 563 -19.34 19.11 -14.72
CA ASN A 563 -19.77 20.15 -15.64
C ASN A 563 -19.88 19.63 -17.08
N ALA A 564 -20.95 20.01 -17.78
CA ALA A 564 -21.21 19.65 -19.17
C ALA A 564 -20.21 20.28 -20.16
N GLN A 565 -19.63 21.44 -19.81
CA GLN A 565 -18.63 22.13 -20.64
C GLN A 565 -17.31 21.36 -20.74
N ASP A 566 -17.03 20.45 -19.78
CA ASP A 566 -15.78 19.70 -19.71
C ASP A 566 -15.85 18.34 -20.44
N VAL A 567 -16.85 18.13 -21.30
CA VAL A 567 -17.02 16.85 -22.02
C VAL A 567 -15.81 16.51 -22.89
N ASP A 568 -15.16 17.49 -23.51
CA ASP A 568 -13.94 17.24 -24.29
C ASP A 568 -12.77 16.78 -23.41
N GLN A 569 -12.75 17.19 -22.13
CA GLN A 569 -11.73 16.75 -21.18
C GLN A 569 -11.87 15.27 -20.83
N ILE A 570 -13.07 14.76 -20.55
CA ILE A 570 -13.24 13.31 -20.32
C ILE A 570 -12.91 12.50 -21.58
N ILE A 571 -13.18 13.03 -22.78
CA ILE A 571 -12.84 12.38 -24.05
C ILE A 571 -11.32 12.34 -24.27
N ARG A 572 -10.59 13.41 -23.93
CA ARG A 572 -9.12 13.40 -23.94
C ARG A 572 -8.55 12.38 -22.97
N VAL A 573 -9.13 12.27 -21.77
CA VAL A 573 -8.75 11.23 -20.80
C VAL A 573 -9.01 9.84 -21.38
N ALA A 574 -10.18 9.58 -21.95
CA ALA A 574 -10.51 8.30 -22.57
C ALA A 574 -9.52 7.88 -23.65
N ARG A 575 -9.17 8.80 -24.55
CA ARG A 575 -8.18 8.57 -25.62
C ARG A 575 -6.76 8.40 -25.09
N GLY A 576 -6.44 8.96 -23.93
CA GLY A 576 -5.14 8.82 -23.29
C GLY A 576 -4.90 7.44 -22.67
N VAL A 577 -5.97 6.64 -22.43
CA VAL A 577 -5.84 5.30 -21.85
C VAL A 577 -5.67 4.24 -22.96
N PRO A 578 -4.51 3.55 -23.06
CA PRO A 578 -4.24 2.63 -24.16
C PRO A 578 -5.19 1.42 -24.22
N ASP A 579 -5.79 1.20 -25.38
CA ASP A 579 -6.63 0.03 -25.73
C ASP A 579 -7.74 -0.24 -24.72
N LEU A 580 -8.41 0.80 -24.24
CA LEU A 580 -9.56 0.67 -23.34
C LEU A 580 -10.89 0.82 -24.07
N LEU A 581 -11.09 1.92 -24.79
CA LEU A 581 -12.33 2.23 -25.51
C LEU A 581 -12.11 2.25 -27.02
N ILE A 582 -13.06 1.71 -27.76
CA ILE A 582 -13.13 1.83 -29.23
C ILE A 582 -13.84 3.12 -29.65
N ASP A 583 -13.69 3.55 -30.90
CA ASP A 583 -14.23 4.83 -31.38
C ASP A 583 -15.74 4.99 -31.14
N ASN A 584 -16.54 3.95 -31.37
CA ASN A 584 -17.98 4.00 -31.07
C ASN A 584 -18.27 4.20 -29.58
N GLU A 585 -17.46 3.64 -28.67
CA GLU A 585 -17.61 3.84 -27.22
C GLU A 585 -17.31 5.29 -26.83
N ILE A 586 -16.45 6.01 -27.57
CA ILE A 586 -16.15 7.43 -27.30
C ILE A 586 -17.41 8.31 -27.50
N ASP A 587 -18.22 8.03 -28.52
CA ASP A 587 -19.47 8.77 -28.74
C ASP A 587 -20.52 8.47 -27.65
N TYR A 588 -20.61 7.21 -27.20
CA TYR A 588 -21.46 6.86 -26.04
C TYR A 588 -20.98 7.52 -24.75
N LEU A 589 -19.67 7.57 -24.52
CA LEU A 589 -19.07 8.23 -23.36
C LEU A 589 -19.45 9.72 -23.30
N ARG A 590 -19.44 10.41 -24.44
CA ARG A 590 -19.87 11.82 -24.52
C ARG A 590 -21.30 11.97 -23.98
N ASN A 591 -22.22 11.13 -24.45
CA ASN A 591 -23.62 11.17 -24.02
C ASN A 591 -23.78 10.79 -22.54
N GLU A 592 -23.09 9.75 -22.08
CA GLU A 592 -23.10 9.33 -20.69
C GLU A 592 -22.55 10.40 -19.75
N TRP A 593 -21.49 11.12 -20.15
CA TRP A 593 -20.93 12.22 -19.37
C TRP A 593 -21.93 13.37 -19.21
N LEU A 594 -22.59 13.78 -20.30
CA LEU A 594 -23.61 14.84 -20.26
C LEU A 594 -24.80 14.43 -19.38
N ALA A 595 -25.24 13.17 -19.50
CA ALA A 595 -26.30 12.62 -18.65
C ALA A 595 -25.87 12.51 -17.18
N TYR A 596 -24.60 12.19 -16.90
CA TYR A 596 -24.03 12.25 -15.55
C TYR A 596 -24.05 13.69 -15.03
N CYS A 597 -23.69 14.69 -15.84
CA CYS A 597 -23.64 16.10 -15.42
C CYS A 597 -24.99 16.66 -14.91
N ILE A 598 -26.12 16.10 -15.33
CA ILE A 598 -27.45 16.46 -14.82
C ILE A 598 -27.97 15.54 -13.70
N GLU A 599 -27.24 14.46 -13.37
CA GLU A 599 -27.63 13.52 -12.33
C GLU A 599 -27.65 14.19 -10.95
N VAL A 600 -28.69 13.93 -10.17
CA VAL A 600 -28.80 14.43 -8.80
C VAL A 600 -27.95 13.53 -7.89
N ILE A 601 -26.93 14.12 -7.27
CA ILE A 601 -25.99 13.42 -6.41
C ILE A 601 -26.42 13.55 -4.95
N ASP A 602 -26.55 12.44 -4.23
CA ASP A 602 -26.77 12.48 -2.78
C ASP A 602 -25.50 13.04 -2.10
N PRO A 603 -25.60 14.14 -1.31
CA PRO A 603 -24.46 14.68 -0.56
C PRO A 603 -23.76 13.65 0.34
N LYS A 604 -24.47 12.61 0.80
CA LYS A 604 -23.90 11.51 1.60
C LYS A 604 -22.90 10.65 0.83
N TRP A 605 -22.91 10.68 -0.50
CA TRP A 605 -21.90 9.99 -1.32
C TRP A 605 -20.56 10.71 -1.32
N ILE A 606 -20.55 11.99 -0.92
CA ILE A 606 -19.37 12.85 -0.88
C ILE A 606 -18.91 13.05 0.57
N ILE A 607 -19.83 13.42 1.47
CA ILE A 607 -19.53 13.75 2.87
C ILE A 607 -19.76 12.53 3.75
N LYS A 608 -18.70 12.05 4.39
CA LYS A 608 -18.73 10.91 5.32
C LYS A 608 -19.20 11.31 6.71
N ASN A 609 -18.66 12.40 7.24
CA ASN A 609 -19.02 12.93 8.54
C ASN A 609 -18.75 14.43 8.56
N LYS A 610 -19.61 15.16 9.26
CA LYS A 610 -19.51 16.60 9.48
C LYS A 610 -19.67 16.84 10.98
N GLN A 611 -18.60 17.32 11.62
CA GLN A 611 -18.59 17.65 13.05
C GLN A 611 -18.26 19.12 13.22
N THR A 612 -18.89 19.76 14.20
CA THR A 612 -18.53 21.13 14.58
C THR A 612 -17.81 21.05 15.91
N ASP A 613 -16.61 21.62 15.98
CA ASP A 613 -15.86 21.65 17.23
C ASP A 613 -16.41 22.70 18.20
N SER A 614 -15.89 22.68 19.43
CA SER A 614 -16.27 23.63 20.49
C SER A 614 -16.00 25.10 20.15
N SER A 615 -15.20 25.37 19.10
CA SER A 615 -14.91 26.71 18.60
C SER A 615 -15.78 27.13 17.40
N GLY A 616 -16.74 26.29 17.00
CA GLY A 616 -17.65 26.57 15.89
C GLY A 616 -17.08 26.25 14.51
N HIS A 617 -15.89 25.64 14.42
CA HIS A 617 -15.32 25.24 13.13
C HIS A 617 -15.89 23.91 12.66
N GLU A 618 -16.25 23.82 11.39
CA GLU A 618 -16.75 22.60 10.76
C GLU A 618 -15.60 21.73 10.24
N HIS A 619 -15.55 20.50 10.72
CA HIS A 619 -14.65 19.44 10.29
C HIS A 619 -15.43 18.49 9.39
N ILE A 620 -15.13 18.56 8.09
CA ILE A 620 -15.74 17.68 7.09
C ILE A 620 -14.75 16.58 6.73
N THR A 621 -15.19 15.34 6.88
CA THR A 621 -14.48 14.18 6.33
C THR A 621 -15.20 13.69 5.09
N TYR A 622 -14.45 13.47 4.03
CA TYR A 622 -14.98 13.03 2.74
C TYR A 622 -14.87 11.51 2.59
N HIS A 623 -15.76 10.93 1.79
CA HIS A 623 -15.60 9.55 1.34
C HIS A 623 -14.45 9.43 0.34
N ARG A 624 -13.90 8.21 0.20
CA ARG A 624 -12.95 7.89 -0.88
C ARG A 624 -13.60 8.16 -2.23
N ILE A 625 -12.82 8.59 -3.22
CA ILE A 625 -13.36 8.90 -4.54
C ILE A 625 -13.97 7.67 -5.24
N ASP A 626 -13.44 6.49 -4.99
CA ASP A 626 -13.98 5.25 -5.55
C ASP A 626 -15.31 4.83 -4.89
N PHE A 627 -15.56 5.21 -3.64
CA PHE A 627 -16.88 5.06 -3.03
C PHE A 627 -17.93 5.94 -3.74
N TYR A 628 -17.59 7.22 -3.96
CA TYR A 628 -18.44 8.13 -4.73
C TYR A 628 -18.80 7.54 -6.10
N TRP A 629 -17.78 7.14 -6.86
CA TRP A 629 -17.99 6.58 -8.20
C TRP A 629 -18.73 5.23 -8.18
N ASN A 630 -18.52 4.39 -7.18
CA ASN A 630 -19.27 3.13 -7.07
C ASN A 630 -20.78 3.36 -6.96
N ASN A 631 -21.22 4.38 -6.21
CA ASN A 631 -22.64 4.76 -6.15
C ASN A 631 -23.17 5.20 -7.52
N ILE A 632 -22.37 5.91 -8.32
CA ILE A 632 -22.74 6.28 -9.71
C ILE A 632 -22.88 5.04 -10.60
N PHE A 633 -21.99 4.07 -10.45
CA PHE A 633 -21.99 2.84 -11.26
C PHE A 633 -23.21 1.95 -10.97
N GLU A 634 -23.77 2.05 -9.76
CA GLU A 634 -24.96 1.32 -9.34
C GLU A 634 -26.27 1.94 -9.85
N ILE A 635 -26.23 3.14 -10.44
CA ILE A 635 -27.43 3.76 -11.02
C ILE A 635 -27.89 2.95 -12.24
N THR A 636 -29.14 2.50 -12.20
CA THR A 636 -29.77 1.75 -13.28
C THR A 636 -30.87 2.56 -13.96
N THR A 637 -31.07 2.28 -15.25
CA THR A 637 -32.27 2.68 -15.99
C THR A 637 -33.52 2.00 -15.40
N THR A 638 -34.72 2.46 -15.80
CA THR A 638 -36.00 1.86 -15.39
C THR A 638 -36.11 0.37 -15.67
N ASN A 639 -35.34 -0.13 -16.65
CA ASN A 639 -35.33 -1.53 -17.06
C ASN A 639 -34.23 -2.35 -16.33
N GLY A 640 -33.62 -1.79 -15.28
CA GLY A 640 -32.60 -2.46 -14.47
C GLY A 640 -31.22 -2.59 -15.12
N ARG A 641 -31.00 -1.98 -16.30
CA ARG A 641 -29.67 -1.97 -16.96
C ARG A 641 -28.79 -0.83 -16.41
N PRO A 642 -27.45 -1.01 -16.33
CA PRO A 642 -26.54 0.06 -15.92
C PRO A 642 -26.76 1.33 -16.76
N LYS A 643 -26.87 2.49 -16.10
CA LYS A 643 -27.11 3.78 -16.78
C LYS A 643 -25.87 4.33 -17.48
N TYR A 644 -24.68 4.03 -16.94
CA TYR A 644 -23.40 4.59 -17.38
C TYR A 644 -22.34 3.51 -17.66
N PRO A 645 -22.58 2.54 -18.57
CA PRO A 645 -21.66 1.42 -18.79
C PRO A 645 -20.27 1.83 -19.30
N VAL A 646 -20.18 2.77 -20.26
CA VAL A 646 -18.89 3.17 -20.84
C VAL A 646 -18.10 4.06 -19.86
N LEU A 647 -18.78 4.96 -19.17
CA LEU A 647 -18.18 5.78 -18.12
C LEU A 647 -17.70 4.90 -16.97
N THR A 648 -18.48 3.89 -16.55
CA THR A 648 -18.06 2.92 -15.53
C THR A 648 -16.77 2.21 -15.93
N LYS A 649 -16.72 1.70 -17.16
CA LYS A 649 -15.54 1.07 -17.74
C LYS A 649 -14.34 2.01 -17.70
N LEU A 650 -14.50 3.26 -18.14
CA LEU A 650 -13.43 4.26 -18.14
C LEU A 650 -12.93 4.56 -16.72
N ILE A 651 -13.82 4.97 -15.81
CA ILE A 651 -13.44 5.44 -14.48
C ILE A 651 -12.80 4.34 -13.65
N LYS A 652 -13.30 3.09 -13.71
CA LYS A 652 -12.67 1.95 -13.01
C LYS A 652 -11.19 1.77 -13.39
N ASN A 653 -10.86 1.96 -14.67
CA ASN A 653 -9.48 1.80 -15.16
C ASN A 653 -8.61 3.05 -14.94
N ILE A 654 -9.22 4.23 -14.75
CA ILE A 654 -8.49 5.44 -14.36
C ILE A 654 -8.16 5.43 -12.86
N LEU A 655 -9.10 5.05 -11.99
CA LEU A 655 -8.88 5.10 -10.54
C LEU A 655 -7.82 4.11 -10.04
N ILE A 656 -7.50 3.08 -10.83
CA ILE A 656 -6.42 2.13 -10.52
C ILE A 656 -5.03 2.68 -10.83
N ILE A 657 -4.92 3.80 -11.54
CA ILE A 657 -3.66 4.46 -11.83
C ILE A 657 -2.89 4.73 -10.52
N SER A 658 -1.59 4.47 -10.55
CA SER A 658 -0.72 4.74 -9.41
C SER A 658 -0.38 6.23 -9.35
N HIS A 659 -0.64 6.85 -8.20
CA HIS A 659 -0.22 8.24 -7.88
C HIS A 659 1.07 8.26 -7.04
N GLY A 660 1.53 7.09 -6.60
CA GLY A 660 2.72 6.87 -5.77
C GLY A 660 2.95 5.38 -5.54
N ASN A 661 4.15 5.01 -5.10
CA ASN A 661 4.56 3.61 -4.90
C ASN A 661 4.55 3.16 -3.42
N ALA A 662 3.87 3.92 -2.55
CA ALA A 662 3.87 3.71 -1.10
C ALA A 662 3.29 2.34 -0.67
N ASP A 663 2.38 1.76 -1.45
CA ASP A 663 1.84 0.42 -1.19
C ASP A 663 2.94 -0.65 -1.20
N VAL A 664 3.89 -0.55 -2.13
CA VAL A 664 5.00 -1.51 -2.25
C VAL A 664 6.02 -1.30 -1.12
N GLU A 665 6.32 -0.04 -0.78
CA GLU A 665 7.20 0.29 0.34
C GLU A 665 6.65 -0.23 1.68
N ARG A 666 5.33 -0.12 1.91
CA ARG A 666 4.68 -0.75 3.07
C ARG A 666 4.78 -2.27 3.05
N GLY A 667 4.84 -2.85 1.86
CA GLY A 667 5.16 -4.25 1.65
C GLY A 667 6.50 -4.65 2.26
N PHE A 668 7.52 -3.80 2.22
CA PHE A 668 8.83 -4.12 2.78
C PHE A 668 8.82 -4.26 4.30
N SER A 669 8.12 -3.39 5.03
CA SER A 669 7.98 -3.55 6.49
C SER A 669 7.26 -4.86 6.87
N ILE A 670 6.30 -5.30 6.05
CA ILE A 670 5.67 -6.62 6.24
C ILE A 670 6.68 -7.75 5.94
N ASN A 671 7.57 -7.59 4.96
CA ASN A 671 8.62 -8.57 4.67
C ASN A 671 9.64 -8.67 5.80
N GLU A 672 10.06 -7.54 6.39
CA GLU A 672 10.98 -7.51 7.54
C GLU A 672 10.40 -8.31 8.73
N ASN A 673 9.08 -8.22 8.94
CA ASN A 673 8.40 -9.01 9.98
C ASN A 673 8.28 -10.50 9.64
N ILE A 674 8.14 -10.85 8.36
CA ILE A 674 8.03 -12.26 7.91
C ILE A 674 9.41 -12.94 7.85
N ILE A 675 10.43 -12.22 7.38
CA ILE A 675 11.82 -12.68 7.25
C ILE A 675 12.63 -12.00 8.35
N SER A 676 12.44 -12.44 9.59
CA SER A 676 13.14 -11.89 10.75
C SER A 676 14.52 -12.54 10.95
N SER A 677 15.33 -12.02 11.86
CA SER A 677 16.61 -12.63 12.26
C SER A 677 16.44 -14.08 12.74
N ASN A 678 15.34 -14.36 13.45
CA ASN A 678 14.98 -15.69 13.93
C ASN A 678 14.28 -16.56 12.85
N ARG A 679 14.10 -16.02 11.63
CA ARG A 679 13.43 -16.67 10.49
C ARG A 679 14.08 -16.25 9.16
N SER A 680 15.40 -16.33 9.10
CA SER A 680 16.21 -15.82 8.00
C SER A 680 16.37 -16.79 6.83
N LEU A 681 15.88 -18.03 6.90
CA LEU A 681 16.05 -19.06 5.86
C LEU A 681 14.70 -19.56 5.33
N LEU A 682 13.92 -18.67 4.71
CA LEU A 682 12.71 -19.05 3.97
C LEU A 682 13.00 -19.22 2.48
N SER A 683 12.36 -20.22 1.86
CA SER A 683 12.33 -20.36 0.41
C SER A 683 11.41 -19.31 -0.22
N GLN A 684 11.59 -19.01 -1.50
CA GLN A 684 10.69 -18.12 -2.23
C GLN A 684 9.22 -18.59 -2.16
N LEU A 685 8.99 -19.91 -2.22
CA LEU A 685 7.66 -20.49 -2.06
C LEU A 685 7.05 -20.16 -0.69
N SER A 686 7.84 -20.29 0.38
CA SER A 686 7.39 -19.97 1.74
C SER A 686 7.07 -18.49 1.89
N ILE A 687 7.96 -17.61 1.38
CA ILE A 687 7.76 -16.15 1.40
C ILE A 687 6.46 -15.80 0.69
N ASN A 688 6.29 -16.25 -0.56
CA ASN A 688 5.09 -15.98 -1.34
C ASN A 688 3.83 -16.50 -0.63
N SER A 689 3.87 -17.71 -0.07
CA SER A 689 2.71 -18.31 0.58
C SER A 689 2.30 -17.57 1.85
N LEU A 690 3.26 -17.16 2.68
CA LEU A 690 3.00 -16.36 3.87
C LEU A 690 2.47 -14.98 3.50
N ARG A 691 3.07 -14.34 2.50
CA ARG A 691 2.70 -13.01 2.03
C ARG A 691 1.31 -12.97 1.45
N THR A 692 0.98 -13.90 0.57
CA THR A 692 -0.36 -14.00 -0.03
C THR A 692 -1.42 -14.33 1.03
N THR A 693 -1.08 -15.18 2.01
CA THR A 693 -1.97 -15.48 3.13
C THR A 693 -2.16 -14.27 4.05
N TYR A 694 -1.07 -13.59 4.44
CA TYR A 694 -1.14 -12.37 5.23
C TYR A 694 -1.98 -11.29 4.54
N ASP A 695 -1.72 -11.05 3.27
CA ASP A 695 -2.42 -10.05 2.45
C ASP A 695 -3.92 -10.38 2.34
N THR A 696 -4.27 -11.65 2.14
CA THR A 696 -5.68 -12.07 2.09
C THR A 696 -6.39 -11.91 3.42
N VAL A 697 -5.76 -12.31 4.53
CA VAL A 697 -6.33 -12.17 5.88
C VAL A 697 -6.42 -10.70 6.30
N LYS A 698 -5.46 -9.85 5.90
CA LYS A 698 -5.50 -8.40 6.19
C LYS A 698 -6.70 -7.74 5.50
N ASN A 699 -7.00 -8.14 4.25
CA ASN A 699 -7.96 -7.44 3.38
C ASN A 699 -9.34 -8.12 3.30
N SER A 700 -9.66 -9.07 4.19
CA SER A 700 -10.95 -9.77 4.19
C SER A 700 -11.92 -9.13 5.19
N ASN A 701 -12.99 -8.51 4.68
CA ASN A 701 -14.01 -7.83 5.49
C ASN A 701 -14.79 -8.77 6.44
N GLY A 702 -14.80 -10.08 6.18
CA GLY A 702 -15.46 -11.09 7.02
C GLY A 702 -14.57 -11.71 8.12
N GLY A 703 -13.35 -11.22 8.32
CA GLY A 703 -12.42 -11.75 9.32
C GLY A 703 -11.96 -13.20 9.06
N TYR A 704 -11.43 -13.86 10.08
CA TYR A 704 -10.91 -15.23 9.98
C TYR A 704 -11.97 -16.25 9.54
N SER A 705 -13.23 -16.10 9.94
CA SER A 705 -14.30 -17.05 9.67
C SER A 705 -14.59 -17.23 8.17
N HIS A 706 -14.65 -16.13 7.40
CA HIS A 706 -14.86 -16.19 5.95
C HIS A 706 -13.71 -16.90 5.23
N ASN A 707 -12.46 -16.59 5.59
CA ASN A 707 -11.28 -17.22 4.99
C ASN A 707 -11.20 -18.72 5.29
N VAL A 708 -11.62 -19.10 6.49
CA VAL A 708 -11.59 -20.50 6.94
C VAL A 708 -12.60 -21.35 6.18
N CYS A 709 -13.83 -20.86 5.96
CA CYS A 709 -14.82 -21.56 5.14
C CYS A 709 -14.33 -21.77 3.70
N ALA A 710 -13.65 -20.78 3.12
CA ALA A 710 -13.05 -20.88 1.80
C ALA A 710 -11.94 -21.97 1.76
N CYS A 711 -11.08 -22.02 2.78
CA CYS A 711 -9.97 -22.97 2.84
C CYS A 711 -10.38 -24.42 3.15
N LEU A 712 -11.52 -24.66 3.79
CA LEU A 712 -12.03 -26.02 4.03
C LEU A 712 -12.43 -26.78 2.75
N THR A 713 -12.47 -26.08 1.61
CA THR A 713 -12.73 -26.68 0.29
C THR A 713 -11.48 -27.14 -0.45
N ILE A 714 -10.28 -26.89 0.13
CA ILE A 714 -8.95 -27.32 -0.36
C ILE A 714 -8.64 -28.70 0.19
#